data_AF-A0A818K7F5-F1
#
_entry.id   AF-A0A818K7F5-F1
#
_cell.length_a   1.000
_cell.length_b   1.000
_cell.length_c   1.000
_cell.angle_alpha   90.00
_cell.angle_beta   90.00
_cell.angle_gamma   90.00
#
_symmetry.space_group_name_H-M   'P 1'
#
loop_
_entity.id
_entity.type
_entity.pdbx_description
1 polymer ?
#
loop_
_entity_poly.entity_id
_entity_poly.type
_entity_poly.pdbx_seq_one_letter_code
_entity_poly.pdbx_strand_id
1 'polypeptide(L)'
;MGFFIGDLHRQIEQLHQQQYSGTTAEDTFTVYRGQGLSTEDFEKMIKTKGGLISFNNFLSTSKDRDVSYVLAESNLANPDLIGVLFVMNVDLSQSTTPFASIAGISKFQGEEEVLFSMHSVFRIQDIKQMGENNRLYEVNLTVTADNDPELNRLTDYIRQESFPNKEGWYRLGSVLFRMGQFDKAEDIYQVLLDQAKDNKSKASIYHQLGWIKDDQGKYEQALILYEKSLAIDRTTLSSNHPDLAPSYNNIGIVYSKMGNYPKALSSNEKALEIQQQSLPPNHPDLASSYSIIGAVHFDTGNYPKALPSYEKALHILQQSLPLNHPDLAQSYNSIGAVYSKMGNYPKGLSSHEKALEIQQQSLPPNHPDLAQSYNNIGIVYESMGNYPKALSSHEKALQIRHQSLPPNHPDLATSYNNIGIVYSKMGNYPKALSSNEKALEIQQQSLPPNHPGLASSYSIIGAVHFDTGNYPKALSSNEKALEIQQQSLPHNHPDLASSYNNIGNVHTTMGNYPKALSSHEKALQIRQQSLPPNHPGLAESYNNIGIVYESMGNYPKALSYHEKALEIRQQSLPSNHLDLAASYNGIGNVHGNMRNYSKALVSHEKALEIQQQSLPHNHHDLVTAYNTIGAVYENMGDYSKALLSYEKALQIQQKSLPPNHPDLATSYNNIGAVYENMGDYSKARIFYEHAIQIGKQALPSNHPDLQDYMNSLELVKNKL
;
A
#
# COMPACT_ATOMS: atom_id res chain seq x y z
N MET A 1 -16.95 -3.54 9.72
CA MET A 1 -18.30 -3.89 10.23
C MET A 1 -18.37 -4.17 11.73
N GLY A 2 -17.29 -4.61 12.40
CA GLY A 2 -17.34 -4.96 13.84
C GLY A 2 -17.73 -3.82 14.80
N PHE A 3 -17.38 -2.56 14.50
CA PHE A 3 -17.71 -1.42 15.36
C PHE A 3 -19.23 -1.12 15.40
N PHE A 4 -19.88 -1.03 14.23
CA PHE A 4 -21.32 -0.81 14.12
C PHE A 4 -22.15 -1.97 14.71
N ILE A 5 -21.64 -3.20 14.58
CA ILE A 5 -22.26 -4.40 15.13
C ILE A 5 -22.17 -4.41 16.66
N GLY A 6 -21.01 -4.04 17.23
CA GLY A 6 -20.84 -3.93 18.69
C GLY A 6 -21.66 -2.81 19.32
N ASP A 7 -21.87 -1.70 18.60
CA ASP A 7 -22.70 -0.59 19.08
C ASP A 7 -24.19 -0.93 19.03
N LEU A 8 -24.68 -1.58 17.97
CA LEU A 8 -26.07 -2.01 17.89
C LEU A 8 -26.40 -3.05 18.96
N HIS A 9 -25.51 -4.01 19.21
CA HIS A 9 -25.67 -4.97 20.30
C HIS A 9 -25.78 -4.28 21.67
N ARG A 10 -24.87 -3.35 21.98
CA ARG A 10 -24.91 -2.57 23.23
C ARG A 10 -26.15 -1.69 23.35
N GLN A 11 -26.64 -1.13 22.25
CA GLN A 11 -27.88 -0.35 22.24
C GLN A 11 -29.11 -1.24 22.50
N ILE A 12 -29.16 -2.44 21.92
CA ILE A 12 -30.20 -3.42 22.20
C ILE A 12 -30.16 -3.83 23.67
N GLU A 13 -28.97 -4.11 24.23
CA GLU A 13 -28.82 -4.41 25.67
C GLU A 13 -29.31 -3.27 26.57
N GLN A 14 -28.95 -2.03 26.25
CA GLN A 14 -29.39 -0.86 27.01
C GLN A 14 -30.92 -0.67 26.93
N LEU A 15 -31.50 -0.78 25.74
CA LEU A 15 -32.95 -0.69 25.56
C LEU A 15 -33.68 -1.85 26.23
N HIS A 16 -33.13 -3.07 26.16
CA HIS A 16 -33.65 -4.24 26.85
C HIS A 16 -33.74 -3.99 28.36
N GLN A 17 -32.65 -3.50 28.97
CA GLN A 17 -32.64 -3.14 30.39
C GLN A 17 -33.65 -2.03 30.70
N GLN A 18 -33.80 -1.01 29.85
CA GLN A 18 -34.77 0.07 30.07
C GLN A 18 -36.22 -0.42 29.97
N GLN A 19 -36.53 -1.29 29.02
CA GLN A 19 -37.89 -1.76 28.73
C GLN A 19 -38.34 -2.87 29.67
N TYR A 20 -37.41 -3.68 30.17
CA TYR A 20 -37.72 -4.94 30.87
C TYR A 20 -37.01 -5.07 32.23
N SER A 21 -36.41 -4.02 32.79
CA SER A 21 -35.91 -4.06 34.17
C SER A 21 -37.06 -4.04 35.18
N GLY A 22 -37.25 -5.16 35.88
CA GLY A 22 -38.23 -5.29 36.97
C GLY A 22 -39.52 -6.03 36.62
N THR A 23 -39.64 -6.64 35.44
CA THR A 23 -40.73 -7.57 35.11
C THR A 23 -40.65 -8.85 35.92
N THR A 24 -41.75 -9.26 36.57
CA THR A 24 -41.84 -10.45 37.42
C THR A 24 -42.48 -11.64 36.69
N ALA A 25 -41.74 -12.74 36.60
CA ALA A 25 -42.09 -14.17 36.51
C ALA A 25 -43.22 -14.72 35.60
N GLU A 26 -44.14 -13.95 35.01
CA GLU A 26 -45.27 -14.52 34.23
C GLU A 26 -45.58 -13.84 32.88
N ASP A 27 -44.81 -12.81 32.49
CA ASP A 27 -45.03 -12.14 31.21
C ASP A 27 -44.37 -12.90 30.05
N THR A 28 -45.17 -13.61 29.26
CA THR A 28 -44.76 -14.21 27.98
C THR A 28 -45.33 -13.45 26.81
N PHE A 29 -44.58 -13.30 25.71
CA PHE A 29 -45.11 -12.78 24.45
C PHE A 29 -44.60 -13.60 23.27
N THR A 30 -45.35 -13.57 22.17
CA THR A 30 -45.00 -14.28 20.94
C THR A 30 -44.59 -13.27 19.86
N VAL A 31 -43.55 -13.61 19.13
CA VAL A 31 -43.13 -12.90 17.93
C VAL A 31 -42.98 -13.85 16.76
N TYR A 32 -43.06 -13.29 15.56
CA TYR A 32 -43.14 -14.04 14.33
C TYR A 32 -42.05 -13.58 13.36
N ARG A 33 -41.57 -14.52 12.55
CA ARG A 33 -40.64 -14.24 11.46
C ARG A 33 -40.89 -15.17 10.28
N GLY A 34 -41.21 -14.60 9.13
CA GLY A 34 -41.30 -15.35 7.86
C GLY A 34 -40.00 -15.36 7.08
N GLN A 35 -39.49 -16.53 6.72
CA GLN A 35 -38.22 -16.69 6.00
C GLN A 35 -38.25 -17.87 5.03
N GLY A 36 -37.54 -17.75 3.91
CA GLY A 36 -37.23 -18.88 3.04
C GLY A 36 -35.96 -19.60 3.52
N LEU A 37 -36.01 -20.92 3.62
CA LEU A 37 -34.85 -21.78 3.85
C LEU A 37 -34.56 -22.62 2.61
N SER A 38 -33.28 -22.92 2.37
CA SER A 38 -32.92 -23.92 1.37
C SER A 38 -33.47 -25.30 1.79
N THR A 39 -33.74 -26.17 0.83
CA THR A 39 -34.18 -27.55 1.12
C THR A 39 -33.20 -28.27 2.04
N GLU A 40 -31.89 -28.08 1.85
CA GLU A 40 -30.84 -28.70 2.68
C GLU A 40 -30.89 -28.20 4.13
N ASP A 41 -31.00 -26.89 4.34
CA ASP A 41 -31.04 -26.30 5.69
C ASP A 41 -32.34 -26.67 6.42
N PHE A 42 -33.46 -26.72 5.68
CA PHE A 42 -34.73 -27.17 6.24
C PHE A 42 -34.70 -28.66 6.63
N GLU A 43 -34.13 -29.53 5.79
CA GLU A 43 -33.95 -30.94 6.14
C GLU A 43 -33.06 -31.14 7.38
N LYS A 44 -31.99 -30.35 7.51
CA LYS A 44 -31.16 -30.33 8.72
C LYS A 44 -32.00 -29.93 9.93
N MET A 45 -32.78 -28.85 9.81
CA MET A 45 -33.65 -28.36 10.89
C MET A 45 -34.69 -29.40 11.33
N ILE A 46 -35.29 -30.15 10.40
CA ILE A 46 -36.20 -31.26 10.73
C ILE A 46 -35.47 -32.37 11.49
N LYS A 47 -34.29 -32.77 11.02
CA LYS A 47 -33.48 -33.82 11.67
C LYS A 47 -33.05 -33.42 13.08
N THR A 48 -32.95 -32.12 13.35
CA THR A 48 -32.61 -31.54 14.66
C THR A 48 -33.84 -31.08 15.45
N LYS A 49 -35.04 -31.64 15.21
CA LYS A 49 -36.23 -31.35 16.04
C LYS A 49 -35.92 -31.64 17.51
N GLY A 50 -36.24 -30.68 18.39
CA GLY A 50 -35.88 -30.72 19.80
C GLY A 50 -34.50 -30.14 20.09
N GLY A 51 -33.66 -29.87 19.08
CA GLY A 51 -32.33 -29.26 19.24
C GLY A 51 -32.32 -27.72 19.19
N LEU A 52 -31.12 -27.15 19.07
CA LEU A 52 -30.88 -25.71 19.09
C LEU A 52 -30.73 -25.11 17.69
N ILE A 53 -31.27 -23.92 17.47
CA ILE A 53 -31.07 -23.09 16.29
C ILE A 53 -30.59 -21.71 16.72
N SER A 54 -29.54 -21.20 16.07
CA SER A 54 -29.05 -19.84 16.27
C SER A 54 -29.25 -19.00 15.02
N PHE A 55 -29.62 -17.73 15.22
CA PHE A 55 -29.58 -16.75 14.15
C PHE A 55 -28.26 -15.98 14.26
N ASN A 56 -27.38 -16.17 13.26
CA ASN A 56 -26.01 -15.64 13.26
C ASN A 56 -25.93 -14.13 12.97
N ASN A 57 -27.07 -13.45 12.89
CA ASN A 57 -27.22 -12.01 12.69
C ASN A 57 -28.28 -11.46 13.66
N PHE A 58 -28.41 -10.14 13.74
CA PHE A 58 -29.55 -9.52 14.44
C PHE A 58 -30.85 -10.03 13.84
N LEU A 59 -31.75 -10.49 14.70
CA LEU A 59 -32.99 -11.11 14.28
C LEU A 59 -34.14 -10.12 14.51
N SER A 60 -34.63 -9.56 13.40
CA SER A 60 -35.84 -8.74 13.37
C SER A 60 -37.07 -9.65 13.36
N THR A 61 -38.05 -9.33 14.20
CA THR A 61 -39.30 -10.09 14.35
C THR A 61 -40.48 -9.14 14.52
N SER A 62 -41.68 -9.59 14.18
CA SER A 62 -42.92 -8.82 14.34
C SER A 62 -43.82 -9.44 15.39
N LYS A 63 -44.55 -8.63 16.16
CA LYS A 63 -45.68 -9.11 16.97
C LYS A 63 -46.90 -9.48 16.12
N ASP A 64 -46.97 -9.00 14.88
CA ASP A 64 -48.03 -9.33 13.93
C ASP A 64 -47.67 -10.60 13.14
N ARG A 65 -48.48 -11.64 13.32
CA ARG A 65 -48.34 -12.93 12.64
C ARG A 65 -48.55 -12.81 11.14
N ASP A 66 -49.51 -12.01 10.69
CA ASP A 66 -49.92 -11.95 9.29
C ASP A 66 -48.83 -11.31 8.43
N VAL A 67 -48.15 -10.28 8.95
CA VAL A 67 -46.97 -9.68 8.33
C VAL A 67 -45.89 -10.72 8.07
N SER A 68 -45.60 -11.56 9.06
CA SER A 68 -44.60 -12.62 8.93
C SER A 68 -45.06 -13.78 8.05
N TYR A 69 -46.36 -14.11 8.07
CA TYR A 69 -46.93 -15.14 7.22
C TYR A 69 -46.81 -14.77 5.74
N VAL A 70 -47.15 -13.53 5.37
CA VAL A 70 -47.01 -13.05 3.98
C VAL A 70 -45.55 -13.15 3.51
N LEU A 71 -44.59 -12.84 4.38
CA LEU A 71 -43.17 -13.00 4.07
C LEU A 71 -42.79 -14.47 3.85
N ALA A 72 -43.23 -15.39 4.72
CA ALA A 72 -42.99 -16.83 4.55
C ALA A 72 -43.60 -17.35 3.23
N GLU A 73 -44.82 -16.94 2.91
CA GLU A 73 -45.55 -17.34 1.70
C GLU A 73 -44.89 -16.77 0.43
N SER A 74 -44.42 -15.51 0.46
CA SER A 74 -43.75 -14.90 -0.69
C SER A 74 -42.50 -15.65 -1.16
N ASN A 75 -41.83 -16.37 -0.24
CA ASN A 75 -40.64 -17.16 -0.55
C ASN A 75 -40.96 -18.41 -1.41
N LEU A 76 -42.22 -18.84 -1.46
CA LEU A 76 -42.68 -19.96 -2.29
C LEU A 76 -42.58 -19.69 -3.80
N ALA A 77 -42.44 -18.41 -4.18
CA ALA A 77 -42.15 -18.01 -5.55
C ALA A 77 -40.81 -18.57 -6.06
N ASN A 78 -39.87 -18.88 -5.14
CA ASN A 78 -38.64 -19.58 -5.47
C ASN A 78 -38.84 -21.10 -5.34
N PRO A 79 -38.59 -21.90 -6.40
CA PRO A 79 -38.72 -23.36 -6.34
C PRO A 79 -37.74 -24.02 -5.36
N ASP A 80 -36.57 -23.41 -5.13
CA ASP A 80 -35.48 -23.97 -4.32
C ASP A 80 -35.60 -23.66 -2.82
N LEU A 81 -36.63 -22.90 -2.43
CA LEU A 81 -36.87 -22.50 -1.05
C LEU A 81 -38.14 -23.14 -0.47
N ILE A 82 -38.07 -23.36 0.84
CA ILE A 82 -39.17 -23.75 1.69
C ILE A 82 -39.55 -22.54 2.53
N GLY A 83 -40.82 -22.14 2.47
CA GLY A 83 -41.35 -21.06 3.28
C GLY A 83 -41.51 -21.52 4.72
N VAL A 84 -40.91 -20.78 5.66
CA VAL A 84 -40.98 -21.08 7.09
C VAL A 84 -41.50 -19.87 7.84
N LEU A 85 -42.59 -20.06 8.58
CA LEU A 85 -43.05 -19.14 9.60
C LEU A 85 -42.50 -19.59 10.95
N PHE A 86 -41.50 -18.89 11.45
CA PHE A 86 -41.04 -19.06 12.82
C PHE A 86 -42.01 -18.37 13.78
N VAL A 87 -42.48 -19.13 14.77
CA VAL A 87 -43.33 -18.67 15.86
C VAL A 87 -42.49 -18.78 17.13
N MET A 88 -42.05 -17.65 17.68
CA MET A 88 -41.10 -17.61 18.79
C MET A 88 -41.81 -17.17 20.06
N ASN A 89 -41.89 -18.07 21.04
CA ASN A 89 -42.40 -17.76 22.36
C ASN A 89 -41.25 -17.27 23.25
N VAL A 90 -41.38 -16.04 23.75
CA VAL A 90 -40.40 -15.37 24.60
C VAL A 90 -40.94 -15.33 26.02
N ASP A 91 -40.24 -16.00 26.92
CA ASP A 91 -40.49 -15.95 28.36
C ASP A 91 -39.53 -14.94 29.00
N LEU A 92 -40.09 -13.84 29.53
CA LEU A 92 -39.32 -12.76 30.15
C LEU A 92 -38.61 -13.20 31.44
N SER A 93 -39.05 -14.30 32.07
CA SER A 93 -38.45 -14.82 33.30
C SER A 93 -37.21 -15.70 33.06
N GLN A 94 -37.02 -16.15 31.82
CA GLN A 94 -36.00 -17.15 31.45
C GLN A 94 -34.99 -16.64 30.41
N SER A 95 -35.22 -15.47 29.80
CA SER A 95 -34.38 -14.96 28.70
C SER A 95 -33.23 -14.09 29.18
N THR A 96 -32.00 -14.58 29.03
CA THR A 96 -30.77 -13.77 29.10
C THR A 96 -30.35 -13.18 27.76
N THR A 97 -31.00 -13.61 26.68
CA THR A 97 -30.77 -13.11 25.33
C THR A 97 -31.29 -11.67 25.24
N PRO A 98 -30.43 -10.67 24.96
CA PRO A 98 -30.88 -9.30 24.83
C PRO A 98 -31.76 -9.11 23.59
N PHE A 99 -32.92 -8.48 23.78
CA PHE A 99 -33.82 -8.04 22.71
C PHE A 99 -34.50 -6.72 23.09
N ALA A 100 -34.92 -5.93 22.11
CA ALA A 100 -35.60 -4.67 22.36
C ALA A 100 -36.79 -4.51 21.42
N SER A 101 -37.91 -4.00 21.93
CA SER A 101 -38.97 -3.49 21.08
C SER A 101 -38.53 -2.15 20.51
N ILE A 102 -38.59 -2.01 19.19
CA ILE A 102 -38.17 -0.78 18.51
C ILE A 102 -39.34 0.00 17.90
N ALA A 103 -40.58 -0.37 18.22
CA ALA A 103 -41.79 0.29 17.71
C ALA A 103 -41.79 1.82 17.94
N GLY A 104 -41.24 2.29 19.08
CA GLY A 104 -41.16 3.72 19.42
C GLY A 104 -40.00 4.49 18.77
N ILE A 105 -39.07 3.80 18.10
CA ILE A 105 -37.87 4.39 17.48
C ILE A 105 -37.70 3.98 16.02
N SER A 106 -38.55 3.09 15.50
CA SER A 106 -38.55 2.67 14.11
C SER A 106 -38.93 3.82 13.19
N LYS A 107 -38.36 3.80 11.98
CA LYS A 107 -38.70 4.74 10.90
C LYS A 107 -40.16 4.57 10.46
N PHE A 108 -40.69 3.36 10.56
CA PHE A 108 -42.06 3.03 10.17
C PHE A 108 -42.94 3.02 11.43
N GLN A 109 -43.59 4.16 11.69
CA GLN A 109 -44.50 4.31 12.83
C GLN A 109 -45.72 3.40 12.64
N GLY A 110 -45.86 2.40 13.51
CA GLY A 110 -46.95 1.41 13.47
C GLY A 110 -46.48 -0.04 13.35
N GLU A 111 -45.20 -0.29 13.06
CA GLU A 111 -44.65 -1.66 13.09
C GLU A 111 -44.27 -2.05 14.52
N GLU A 112 -44.93 -3.08 15.06
CA GLU A 112 -44.60 -3.67 16.36
C GLU A 112 -43.39 -4.62 16.26
N GLU A 113 -42.24 -4.05 15.90
CA GLU A 113 -41.00 -4.79 15.69
C GLU A 113 -40.24 -5.04 17.00
N VAL A 114 -39.71 -6.26 17.14
CA VAL A 114 -38.81 -6.68 18.22
C VAL A 114 -37.52 -7.19 17.60
N LEU A 115 -36.41 -6.58 18.01
CA LEU A 115 -35.07 -6.88 17.50
C LEU A 115 -34.27 -7.64 18.55
N PHE A 116 -33.83 -8.84 18.19
CA PHE A 116 -32.95 -9.68 18.99
C PHE A 116 -31.49 -9.44 18.64
N SER A 117 -30.64 -9.50 19.67
CA SER A 117 -29.20 -9.39 19.50
C SER A 117 -28.59 -10.60 18.76
N MET A 118 -27.38 -10.44 18.23
CA MET A 118 -26.70 -11.55 17.55
C MET A 118 -26.47 -12.75 18.46
N HIS A 119 -26.44 -13.95 17.88
CA HIS A 119 -26.27 -15.22 18.58
C HIS A 119 -27.42 -15.58 19.52
N SER A 120 -28.61 -15.03 19.25
CA SER A 120 -29.84 -15.49 19.90
C SER A 120 -30.08 -16.96 19.55
N VAL A 121 -30.17 -17.78 20.59
CA VAL A 121 -30.38 -19.23 20.48
C VAL A 121 -31.81 -19.57 20.87
N PHE A 122 -32.43 -20.43 20.07
CA PHE A 122 -33.78 -20.92 20.28
C PHE A 122 -33.79 -22.45 20.25
N ARG A 123 -34.72 -23.05 20.98
CA ARG A 123 -34.99 -24.48 20.92
C ARG A 123 -36.14 -24.74 19.94
N ILE A 124 -35.93 -25.70 19.05
CA ILE A 124 -36.95 -26.12 18.07
C ILE A 124 -37.93 -27.05 18.76
N GLN A 125 -39.15 -26.58 19.01
CA GLN A 125 -40.19 -27.37 19.69
C GLN A 125 -40.94 -28.25 18.71
N ASP A 126 -41.65 -27.62 17.77
CA ASP A 126 -42.51 -28.33 16.83
C ASP A 126 -42.42 -27.75 15.43
N ILE A 127 -42.56 -28.60 14.43
CA ILE A 127 -42.53 -28.24 13.02
C ILE A 127 -43.81 -28.81 12.41
N LYS A 128 -44.69 -27.94 11.93
CA LYS A 128 -45.99 -28.30 11.37
C LYS A 128 -46.07 -27.82 9.93
N GLN A 129 -46.56 -28.66 9.04
CA GLN A 129 -46.88 -28.22 7.69
C GLN A 129 -48.12 -27.31 7.72
N MET A 130 -48.08 -26.23 6.95
CA MET A 130 -49.17 -25.25 6.88
C MET A 130 -49.91 -25.37 5.55
N GLY A 131 -51.23 -25.57 5.62
CA GLY A 131 -52.11 -25.63 4.44
C GLY A 131 -51.85 -26.84 3.54
N GLU A 132 -52.38 -26.78 2.31
CA GLU A 132 -52.24 -27.86 1.31
C GLU A 132 -50.90 -27.81 0.54
N ASN A 133 -50.07 -26.80 0.79
CA ASN A 133 -48.78 -26.64 0.12
C ASN A 133 -47.68 -27.41 0.86
N ASN A 134 -47.02 -28.35 0.19
CA ASN A 134 -45.96 -29.18 0.78
C ASN A 134 -44.64 -28.44 1.08
N ARG A 135 -44.58 -27.12 0.82
CA ARG A 135 -43.38 -26.28 0.98
C ARG A 135 -43.55 -25.12 1.95
N LEU A 136 -44.64 -25.09 2.75
CA LEU A 136 -44.87 -24.06 3.76
C LEU A 136 -45.02 -24.69 5.15
N TYR A 137 -44.24 -24.23 6.13
CA TYR A 137 -44.17 -24.81 7.46
C TYR A 137 -44.19 -23.76 8.57
N GLU A 138 -44.83 -24.09 9.68
CA GLU A 138 -44.78 -23.36 10.94
C GLU A 138 -43.75 -24.04 11.84
N VAL A 139 -42.79 -23.27 12.35
CA VAL A 139 -41.75 -23.76 13.27
C VAL A 139 -41.89 -23.03 14.59
N ASN A 140 -42.31 -23.76 15.61
CA ASN A 140 -42.44 -23.26 16.97
C ASN A 140 -41.09 -23.29 17.67
N LEU A 141 -40.65 -22.12 18.12
CA LEU A 141 -39.39 -21.88 18.79
C LEU A 141 -39.64 -21.31 20.19
N THR A 142 -38.79 -21.66 21.13
CA THR A 142 -38.74 -21.05 22.46
C THR A 142 -37.34 -20.51 22.69
N VAL A 143 -37.22 -19.29 23.22
CA VAL A 143 -35.90 -18.74 23.62
C VAL A 143 -35.28 -19.68 24.65
N THR A 144 -34.00 -20.03 24.47
CA THR A 144 -33.30 -20.89 25.44
C THR A 144 -32.90 -20.11 26.68
N ALA A 145 -33.09 -20.73 27.84
CA ALA A 145 -32.58 -20.24 29.11
C ALA A 145 -31.11 -20.62 29.32
N ASP A 146 -30.39 -19.87 30.15
CA ASP A 146 -28.98 -20.16 30.51
C ASP A 146 -28.78 -21.53 31.17
N ASN A 147 -29.82 -22.10 31.80
CA ASN A 147 -29.76 -23.41 32.44
C ASN A 147 -30.05 -24.57 31.46
N ASP A 148 -30.25 -24.30 30.17
CA ASP A 148 -30.49 -25.31 29.16
C ASP A 148 -29.29 -26.29 29.08
N PRO A 149 -29.49 -27.61 29.28
CA PRO A 149 -28.38 -28.56 29.38
C PRO A 149 -27.56 -28.71 28.09
N GLU A 150 -28.19 -28.58 26.92
CA GLU A 150 -27.50 -28.70 25.63
C GLU A 150 -26.75 -27.41 25.29
N LEU A 151 -27.35 -26.26 25.60
CA LEU A 151 -26.67 -24.97 25.46
C LEU A 151 -25.46 -24.90 26.39
N ASN A 152 -25.60 -25.32 27.66
CA ASN A 152 -24.49 -25.40 28.59
C ASN A 152 -23.38 -26.34 28.10
N ARG A 153 -23.74 -27.52 27.57
CA ARG A 153 -22.76 -28.45 27.00
C ARG A 153 -22.04 -27.89 25.78
N LEU A 154 -22.74 -27.15 24.92
CA LEU A 154 -22.16 -26.47 23.76
C LEU A 154 -21.24 -25.32 24.20
N THR A 155 -21.68 -24.50 25.15
CA THR A 155 -20.89 -23.42 25.73
C THR A 155 -19.65 -23.97 26.44
N ASP A 156 -19.75 -25.09 27.16
CA ASP A 156 -18.62 -25.76 27.78
C ASP A 156 -17.68 -26.40 26.75
N TYR A 157 -18.19 -26.94 25.65
CA TYR A 157 -17.36 -27.42 24.55
C TYR A 157 -16.57 -26.29 23.90
N ILE A 158 -17.24 -25.18 23.54
CA ILE A 158 -16.60 -23.97 23.00
C ILE A 158 -15.59 -23.41 24.00
N ARG A 159 -15.95 -23.38 25.29
CA ARG A 159 -15.08 -22.93 26.37
C ARG A 159 -13.87 -23.85 26.50
N GLN A 160 -14.02 -25.17 26.45
CA GLN A 160 -12.93 -26.15 26.53
C GLN A 160 -11.98 -26.08 25.32
N GLU A 161 -12.52 -25.90 24.12
CA GLU A 161 -11.75 -25.65 22.90
C GLU A 161 -10.98 -24.31 22.96
N SER A 162 -11.55 -23.30 23.64
CA SER A 162 -10.96 -21.94 23.75
C SER A 162 -10.09 -21.73 25.01
N PHE A 163 -10.29 -22.53 26.06
CA PHE A 163 -9.72 -22.44 27.41
C PHE A 163 -9.77 -23.83 28.08
N PRO A 164 -8.66 -24.46 28.51
CA PRO A 164 -7.32 -23.93 28.77
C PRO A 164 -6.27 -24.41 27.75
N ASN A 165 -6.68 -24.78 26.53
CA ASN A 165 -5.74 -25.28 25.53
C ASN A 165 -4.84 -24.13 25.02
N LYS A 166 -3.52 -24.34 25.08
CA LYS A 166 -2.47 -23.43 24.56
C LYS A 166 -2.77 -22.92 23.15
N GLU A 167 -3.50 -23.71 22.36
CA GLU A 167 -3.89 -23.41 20.99
C GLU A 167 -4.85 -22.21 20.87
N GLY A 168 -5.80 -22.06 21.80
CA GLY A 168 -6.73 -20.92 21.80
C GLY A 168 -6.02 -19.59 22.03
N TRP A 169 -5.14 -19.54 23.04
CA TRP A 169 -4.30 -18.37 23.32
C TRP A 169 -3.32 -18.08 22.19
N TYR A 170 -2.71 -19.10 21.60
CA TYR A 170 -1.82 -18.93 20.44
C TYR A 170 -2.57 -18.31 19.24
N ARG A 171 -3.79 -18.78 18.97
CA ARG A 171 -4.66 -18.24 17.92
C ARG A 171 -5.08 -16.80 18.23
N LEU A 172 -5.45 -16.51 19.47
CA LEU A 172 -5.79 -15.15 19.91
C LEU A 172 -4.60 -14.20 19.70
N GLY A 173 -3.39 -14.59 20.09
CA GLY A 173 -2.18 -13.81 19.84
C GLY A 173 -1.97 -13.52 18.35
N SER A 174 -2.19 -14.52 17.49
CA SER A 174 -2.09 -14.39 16.03
C SER A 174 -3.14 -13.45 15.45
N VAL A 175 -4.39 -13.52 15.94
CA VAL A 175 -5.46 -12.60 15.52
C VAL A 175 -5.16 -11.18 15.95
N LEU A 176 -4.75 -10.97 17.21
CA LEU A 176 -4.36 -9.64 17.72
C LEU A 176 -3.21 -9.04 16.91
N PHE A 177 -2.20 -9.86 16.56
CA PHE A 177 -1.12 -9.47 15.67
C PHE A 177 -1.64 -9.03 14.30
N ARG A 178 -2.50 -9.83 13.64
CA ARG A 178 -3.11 -9.49 12.34
C ARG A 178 -4.03 -8.27 12.40
N MET A 179 -4.56 -7.93 13.57
CA MET A 179 -5.35 -6.71 13.79
C MET A 179 -4.49 -5.48 14.07
N GLY A 180 -3.16 -5.60 14.06
CA GLY A 180 -2.23 -4.52 14.40
C GLY A 180 -2.13 -4.21 15.90
N GLN A 181 -2.64 -5.09 16.78
CA GLN A 181 -2.58 -4.93 18.24
C GLN A 181 -1.32 -5.59 18.81
N PHE A 182 -0.14 -5.09 18.41
CA PHE A 182 1.15 -5.73 18.69
C PHE A 182 1.45 -5.91 20.18
N ASP A 183 1.20 -4.90 21.00
CA ASP A 183 1.49 -4.96 22.44
C ASP A 183 0.64 -6.05 23.13
N LYS A 184 -0.64 -6.14 22.78
CA LYS A 184 -1.50 -7.20 23.32
C LYS A 184 -1.12 -8.58 22.82
N ALA A 185 -0.75 -8.70 21.54
CA ALA A 185 -0.24 -9.96 21.01
C ALA A 185 1.04 -10.40 21.74
N GLU A 186 1.93 -9.45 22.02
CA GLU A 186 3.16 -9.68 22.78
C GLU A 186 2.86 -10.21 24.19
N ASP A 187 1.96 -9.56 24.93
CA ASP A 187 1.55 -9.99 26.28
C ASP A 187 1.04 -11.44 26.28
N ILE A 188 0.20 -11.81 25.29
CA ILE A 188 -0.32 -13.17 25.12
C ILE A 188 0.82 -14.17 24.91
N TYR A 189 1.75 -13.87 24.01
CA TYR A 189 2.86 -14.78 23.73
C TYR A 189 3.89 -14.84 24.87
N GLN A 190 4.06 -13.78 25.65
CA GLN A 190 4.91 -13.79 26.84
C GLN A 190 4.34 -14.70 27.93
N VAL A 191 3.02 -14.64 28.17
CA VAL A 191 2.34 -15.58 29.09
C VAL A 191 2.49 -17.02 28.61
N LEU A 192 2.32 -17.27 27.31
CA LEU A 192 2.52 -18.60 26.73
C LEU A 192 3.95 -19.09 26.90
N LEU A 193 4.95 -18.20 26.77
CA LEU A 193 6.35 -18.53 26.94
C LEU A 193 6.66 -18.99 28.37
N ASP A 194 6.11 -18.27 29.36
CA ASP A 194 6.30 -18.59 30.79
C ASP A 194 5.64 -19.94 31.17
N GLN A 195 4.52 -20.28 30.51
CA GLN A 195 3.82 -21.55 30.71
C GLN A 195 4.39 -22.71 29.90
N ALA A 196 5.26 -22.46 28.93
CA ALA A 196 5.82 -23.49 28.05
C ALA A 196 6.82 -24.37 28.81
N LYS A 197 6.53 -25.67 28.89
CA LYS A 197 7.39 -26.67 29.54
C LYS A 197 8.36 -27.35 28.56
N ASP A 198 7.98 -27.46 27.29
CA ASP A 198 8.73 -28.14 26.24
C ASP A 198 9.49 -27.16 25.33
N ASN A 199 10.64 -27.60 24.84
CA ASN A 199 11.52 -26.80 23.99
C ASN A 199 10.88 -26.44 22.64
N LYS A 200 10.08 -27.35 22.06
CA LYS A 200 9.40 -27.11 20.78
C LYS A 200 8.40 -25.95 20.85
N SER A 201 7.58 -25.91 21.90
CA SER A 201 6.67 -24.79 22.15
C SER A 201 7.43 -23.50 22.40
N LYS A 202 8.52 -23.53 23.18
CA LYS A 202 9.36 -22.35 23.42
C LYS A 202 9.95 -21.78 22.12
N ALA A 203 10.49 -22.63 21.25
CA ALA A 203 11.00 -22.21 19.94
C ALA A 203 9.89 -21.53 19.11
N SER A 204 8.73 -22.17 18.99
CA SER A 204 7.59 -21.61 18.26
C SER A 204 7.11 -20.28 18.83
N ILE A 205 7.10 -20.11 20.15
CA ILE A 205 6.70 -18.85 20.79
C ILE A 205 7.76 -17.76 20.61
N TYR A 206 9.05 -18.10 20.70
CA TYR A 206 10.12 -17.15 20.39
C TYR A 206 10.04 -16.66 18.94
N HIS A 207 9.67 -17.55 18.03
CA HIS A 207 9.43 -17.19 16.64
C HIS A 207 8.29 -16.18 16.48
N GLN A 208 7.15 -16.39 17.17
CA GLN A 208 6.03 -15.43 17.15
C GLN A 208 6.38 -14.09 17.78
N LEU A 209 7.08 -14.09 18.91
CA LEU A 209 7.59 -12.87 19.53
C LEU A 209 8.57 -12.15 18.61
N GLY A 210 9.41 -12.91 17.88
CA GLY A 210 10.30 -12.39 16.85
C GLY A 210 9.54 -11.63 15.76
N TRP A 211 8.44 -12.21 15.25
CA TRP A 211 7.58 -11.53 14.25
C TRP A 211 6.98 -10.25 14.79
N ILE A 212 6.51 -10.26 16.04
CA ILE A 212 5.95 -9.06 16.66
C ILE A 212 7.01 -7.97 16.80
N LYS A 213 8.22 -8.32 17.25
CA LYS A 213 9.32 -7.34 17.35
C LYS A 213 9.76 -6.81 16.00
N ASP A 214 9.79 -7.65 14.98
CA ASP A 214 10.10 -7.26 13.61
C ASP A 214 9.06 -6.25 13.09
N ASP A 215 7.77 -6.51 13.29
CA ASP A 215 6.70 -5.61 12.85
C ASP A 215 6.60 -4.33 13.69
N GLN A 216 7.00 -4.36 14.96
CA GLN A 216 7.20 -3.17 15.78
C GLN A 216 8.43 -2.34 15.37
N GLY A 217 9.24 -2.80 14.41
CA GLY A 217 10.50 -2.15 14.00
C GLY A 217 11.65 -2.33 14.99
N LYS A 218 11.54 -3.25 15.96
CA LYS A 218 12.58 -3.56 16.96
C LYS A 218 13.47 -4.70 16.45
N TYR A 219 14.17 -4.45 15.34
CA TYR A 219 14.89 -5.49 14.59
C TYR A 219 15.96 -6.24 15.38
N GLU A 220 16.74 -5.56 16.23
CA GLU A 220 17.76 -6.23 17.06
C GLU A 220 17.14 -7.21 18.06
N GLN A 221 15.98 -6.86 18.65
CA GLN A 221 15.26 -7.75 19.56
C GLN A 221 14.65 -8.93 18.80
N ALA A 222 14.11 -8.68 17.61
CA ALA A 222 13.60 -9.74 16.72
C ALA A 222 14.71 -10.75 16.38
N LEU A 223 15.90 -10.27 16.02
CA LEU A 223 17.06 -11.11 15.72
C LEU A 223 17.43 -12.01 16.91
N ILE A 224 17.52 -11.46 18.12
CA ILE A 224 17.81 -12.23 19.34
C ILE A 224 16.76 -13.33 19.56
N LEU A 225 15.48 -13.03 19.32
CA LEU A 225 14.39 -14.00 19.50
C LEU A 225 14.45 -15.13 18.46
N TYR A 226 14.71 -14.82 17.19
CA TYR A 226 14.91 -15.85 16.17
C TYR A 226 16.17 -16.68 16.42
N GLU A 227 17.26 -16.07 16.88
CA GLU A 227 18.48 -16.80 17.26
C GLU A 227 18.24 -17.74 18.45
N LYS A 228 17.42 -17.33 19.43
CA LYS A 228 16.98 -18.22 20.53
C LYS A 228 16.15 -19.39 20.02
N SER A 229 15.19 -19.15 19.12
CA SER A 229 14.41 -20.21 18.48
C SER A 229 15.34 -21.20 17.77
N LEU A 230 16.21 -20.68 16.90
CA LEU A 230 17.15 -21.47 16.12
C LEU A 230 18.11 -22.28 17.01
N ALA A 231 18.58 -21.70 18.11
CA ALA A 231 19.46 -22.38 19.07
C ALA A 231 18.74 -23.58 19.71
N ILE A 232 17.48 -23.42 20.10
CA ILE A 232 16.68 -24.53 20.63
C ILE A 232 16.49 -25.60 19.56
N ASP A 233 16.04 -25.21 18.37
CA ASP A 233 15.76 -26.14 17.27
C ASP A 233 17.01 -26.96 16.89
N ARG A 234 18.19 -26.34 16.87
CA ARG A 234 19.48 -27.03 16.63
C ARG A 234 19.85 -28.07 17.69
N THR A 235 19.35 -27.93 18.92
CA THR A 235 19.58 -28.94 19.97
C THR A 235 18.61 -30.11 19.89
N THR A 236 17.44 -29.90 19.30
CA THR A 236 16.36 -30.90 19.24
C THR A 236 16.25 -31.60 17.89
N LEU A 237 16.73 -30.98 16.81
CA LEU A 237 16.61 -31.44 15.43
C LEU A 237 17.97 -31.79 14.83
N SER A 238 17.96 -32.61 13.77
CA SER A 238 19.18 -32.90 13.00
C SER A 238 19.66 -31.65 12.24
N SER A 239 20.95 -31.60 11.90
CA SER A 239 21.58 -30.42 11.29
C SER A 239 20.97 -29.97 9.96
N ASN A 240 20.28 -30.88 9.25
CA ASN A 240 19.63 -30.63 7.97
C ASN A 240 18.10 -30.76 8.05
N HIS A 241 17.52 -30.65 9.25
CA HIS A 241 16.07 -30.72 9.40
C HIS A 241 15.39 -29.49 8.77
N PRO A 242 14.34 -29.67 7.95
CA PRO A 242 13.68 -28.57 7.22
C PRO A 242 13.13 -27.47 8.14
N ASP A 243 12.64 -27.82 9.35
CA ASP A 243 12.17 -26.84 10.34
C ASP A 243 13.24 -25.84 10.85
N LEU A 244 14.53 -26.04 10.52
CA LEU A 244 15.56 -25.03 10.79
C LEU A 244 15.48 -23.85 9.81
N ALA A 245 14.98 -24.09 8.58
CA ALA A 245 14.98 -23.11 7.50
C ALA A 245 14.11 -21.86 7.77
N PRO A 246 12.89 -21.94 8.36
CA PRO A 246 12.11 -20.76 8.72
C PRO A 246 12.86 -19.77 9.62
N SER A 247 13.58 -20.28 10.64
CA SER A 247 14.39 -19.44 11.54
C SER A 247 15.53 -18.74 10.79
N TYR A 248 16.27 -19.45 9.94
CA TYR A 248 17.30 -18.82 9.09
C TYR A 248 16.70 -17.79 8.12
N ASN A 249 15.52 -18.08 7.56
CA ASN A 249 14.85 -17.18 6.64
C ASN A 249 14.44 -15.88 7.31
N ASN A 250 13.84 -15.95 8.50
CA ASN A 250 13.47 -14.76 9.27
C ASN A 250 14.68 -13.98 9.77
N ILE A 251 15.76 -14.64 10.19
CA ILE A 251 17.04 -13.99 10.47
C ILE A 251 17.55 -13.23 9.24
N GLY A 252 17.48 -13.86 8.06
CA GLY A 252 17.85 -13.23 6.80
C GLY A 252 16.99 -12.00 6.47
N ILE A 253 15.67 -12.09 6.64
CA ILE A 253 14.73 -10.97 6.44
C ILE A 253 15.07 -9.80 7.36
N VAL A 254 15.29 -10.07 8.66
CA VAL A 254 15.66 -9.03 9.63
C VAL A 254 17.00 -8.40 9.27
N TYR A 255 18.00 -9.18 8.88
CA TYR A 255 19.27 -8.62 8.40
C TYR A 255 19.08 -7.73 7.17
N SER A 256 18.18 -8.09 6.24
CA SER A 256 17.84 -7.25 5.09
C SER A 256 17.21 -5.92 5.53
N LYS A 257 16.22 -5.97 6.44
CA LYS A 257 15.57 -4.79 7.03
C LYS A 257 16.51 -3.92 7.88
N MET A 258 17.63 -4.48 8.35
CA MET A 258 18.70 -3.75 9.02
C MET A 258 19.76 -3.20 8.05
N GLY A 259 19.63 -3.46 6.75
CA GLY A 259 20.60 -3.06 5.72
C GLY A 259 21.89 -3.90 5.70
N ASN A 260 21.91 -5.07 6.35
CA ASN A 260 23.04 -6.01 6.34
C ASN A 260 22.80 -7.14 5.32
N TYR A 261 22.82 -6.77 4.04
CA TYR A 261 22.55 -7.71 2.95
C TYR A 261 23.50 -8.91 2.85
N PRO A 262 24.82 -8.80 3.16
CA PRO A 262 25.70 -9.98 3.15
C PRO A 262 25.30 -11.04 4.17
N LYS A 263 24.92 -10.66 5.40
CA LYS A 263 24.42 -11.59 6.40
C LYS A 263 23.03 -12.12 6.05
N ALA A 264 22.20 -11.29 5.43
CA ALA A 264 20.90 -11.70 4.91
C ALA A 264 21.05 -12.85 3.91
N LEU A 265 21.84 -12.64 2.84
CA LEU A 265 22.12 -13.65 1.82
C LEU A 265 22.70 -14.92 2.45
N SER A 266 23.72 -14.82 3.31
CA SER A 266 24.32 -15.99 3.95
C SER A 266 23.31 -16.83 4.75
N SER A 267 22.37 -16.17 5.44
CA SER A 267 21.33 -16.86 6.23
C SER A 267 20.28 -17.50 5.33
N ASN A 268 19.81 -16.78 4.30
CA ASN A 268 18.81 -17.29 3.37
C ASN A 268 19.35 -18.40 2.44
N GLU A 269 20.62 -18.32 2.04
CA GLU A 269 21.30 -19.39 1.30
C GLU A 269 21.42 -20.66 2.16
N LYS A 270 21.68 -20.52 3.47
CA LYS A 270 21.70 -21.68 4.38
C LYS A 270 20.31 -22.30 4.52
N ALA A 271 19.26 -21.49 4.62
CA ALA A 271 17.88 -21.98 4.63
C ALA A 271 17.55 -22.76 3.34
N LEU A 272 17.91 -22.19 2.19
CA LEU A 272 17.71 -22.80 0.89
C LEU A 272 18.48 -24.13 0.76
N GLU A 273 19.74 -24.19 1.21
CA GLU A 273 20.56 -25.41 1.19
C GLU A 273 19.90 -26.55 1.99
N ILE A 274 19.43 -26.25 3.20
CA ILE A 274 18.75 -27.23 4.07
C ILE A 274 17.50 -27.76 3.37
N GLN A 275 16.68 -26.87 2.80
CA GLN A 275 15.45 -27.26 2.10
C GLN A 275 15.73 -28.06 0.83
N GLN A 276 16.77 -27.72 0.05
CA GLN A 276 17.14 -28.48 -1.16
C GLN A 276 17.58 -29.91 -0.84
N GLN A 277 18.20 -30.13 0.32
CA GLN A 277 18.64 -31.46 0.75
C GLN A 277 17.50 -32.30 1.37
N SER A 278 16.45 -31.65 1.89
CA SER A 278 15.42 -32.32 2.69
C SER A 278 14.03 -32.36 2.04
N LEU A 279 13.76 -31.52 1.04
CA LEU A 279 12.44 -31.37 0.41
C LEU A 279 12.50 -31.69 -1.09
N PRO A 280 11.38 -32.14 -1.69
CA PRO A 280 11.32 -32.36 -3.13
C PRO A 280 11.49 -31.05 -3.93
N PRO A 281 12.00 -31.08 -5.17
CA PRO A 281 12.32 -29.88 -5.95
C PRO A 281 11.16 -28.91 -6.20
N ASN A 282 9.92 -29.41 -6.14
CA ASN A 282 8.69 -28.62 -6.33
C ASN A 282 8.02 -28.21 -5.00
N HIS A 283 8.70 -28.34 -3.85
CA HIS A 283 8.11 -27.97 -2.56
C HIS A 283 7.94 -26.44 -2.45
N PRO A 284 6.76 -25.93 -2.02
CA PRO A 284 6.51 -24.49 -1.88
C PRO A 284 7.54 -23.73 -1.02
N ASP A 285 8.04 -24.33 0.06
CA ASP A 285 9.09 -23.73 0.90
C ASP A 285 10.36 -23.33 0.15
N LEU A 286 10.74 -24.08 -0.91
CA LEU A 286 11.85 -23.70 -1.78
C LEU A 286 11.53 -22.41 -2.52
N ALA A 287 10.29 -22.23 -2.99
CA ALA A 287 9.84 -21.01 -3.64
C ALA A 287 9.86 -19.81 -2.68
N SER A 288 9.49 -20.01 -1.42
CA SER A 288 9.61 -18.96 -0.39
C SER A 288 11.07 -18.54 -0.21
N SER A 289 12.01 -19.48 -0.10
CA SER A 289 13.43 -19.17 0.03
C SER A 289 14.01 -18.46 -1.20
N TYR A 290 13.66 -18.90 -2.42
CA TYR A 290 14.04 -18.18 -3.64
C TYR A 290 13.44 -16.76 -3.70
N SER A 291 12.20 -16.59 -3.24
CA SER A 291 11.56 -15.27 -3.19
C SER A 291 12.27 -14.33 -2.20
N ILE A 292 12.68 -14.84 -1.04
CA ILE A 292 13.42 -14.04 -0.06
C ILE A 292 14.81 -13.64 -0.59
N ILE A 293 15.54 -14.58 -1.19
CA ILE A 293 16.83 -14.26 -1.84
C ILE A 293 16.63 -13.26 -2.99
N GLY A 294 15.54 -13.41 -3.76
CA GLY A 294 15.13 -12.45 -4.78
C GLY A 294 14.90 -11.05 -4.20
N ALA A 295 14.26 -10.94 -3.03
CA ALA A 295 14.04 -9.68 -2.33
C ALA A 295 15.35 -9.03 -1.87
N VAL A 296 16.29 -9.81 -1.33
CA VAL A 296 17.62 -9.28 -0.95
C VAL A 296 18.39 -8.80 -2.18
N HIS A 297 18.29 -9.50 -3.32
CA HIS A 297 18.87 -9.02 -4.58
C HIS A 297 18.18 -7.77 -5.13
N PHE A 298 16.87 -7.65 -4.95
CA PHE A 298 16.11 -6.46 -5.31
C PHE A 298 16.53 -5.25 -4.45
N ASP A 299 16.62 -5.42 -3.13
CA ASP A 299 17.03 -4.37 -2.19
C ASP A 299 18.48 -3.92 -2.40
N THR A 300 19.34 -4.83 -2.89
CA THR A 300 20.73 -4.53 -3.26
C THR A 300 20.86 -3.98 -4.68
N GLY A 301 19.75 -3.69 -5.37
CA GLY A 301 19.76 -3.14 -6.73
C GLY A 301 20.27 -4.11 -7.80
N ASN A 302 20.45 -5.39 -7.47
CA ASN A 302 20.91 -6.43 -8.38
C ASN A 302 19.73 -7.10 -9.09
N TYR A 303 18.96 -6.29 -9.83
CA TYR A 303 17.77 -6.73 -10.54
C TYR A 303 17.99 -7.93 -11.48
N PRO A 304 19.14 -8.04 -12.21
CA PRO A 304 19.43 -9.21 -13.04
C PRO A 304 19.57 -10.53 -12.25
N LYS A 305 19.86 -10.49 -10.94
CA LYS A 305 19.83 -11.67 -10.06
C LYS A 305 18.50 -11.84 -9.33
N ALA A 306 17.78 -10.76 -9.06
CA ALA A 306 16.47 -10.81 -8.43
C ALA A 306 15.44 -11.50 -9.33
N LEU A 307 15.39 -11.13 -10.62
CA LEU A 307 14.39 -11.63 -11.56
C LEU A 307 14.42 -13.17 -11.71
N PRO A 308 15.57 -13.82 -12.00
CA PRO A 308 15.61 -15.29 -12.09
C PRO A 308 15.22 -16.01 -10.80
N SER A 309 15.53 -15.42 -9.64
CA SER A 309 15.13 -16.00 -8.34
C SER A 309 13.61 -16.00 -8.19
N TYR A 310 12.93 -14.89 -8.51
CA TYR A 310 11.48 -14.84 -8.49
C TYR A 310 10.83 -15.70 -9.58
N GLU A 311 11.40 -15.76 -10.79
CA GLU A 311 10.91 -16.65 -11.85
C GLU A 311 11.02 -18.13 -11.45
N LYS A 312 12.10 -18.51 -10.75
CA LYS A 312 12.27 -19.86 -10.21
C LYS A 312 11.26 -20.17 -9.11
N ALA A 313 11.01 -19.21 -8.21
CA ALA A 313 9.95 -19.34 -7.20
C ALA A 313 8.58 -19.54 -7.86
N LEU A 314 8.24 -18.70 -8.85
CA LEU A 314 6.99 -18.81 -9.61
C LEU A 314 6.87 -20.19 -10.28
N HIS A 315 7.93 -20.69 -10.92
CA HIS A 315 7.91 -21.99 -11.58
C HIS A 315 7.64 -23.15 -10.62
N ILE A 316 8.25 -23.14 -9.43
CA ILE A 316 8.01 -24.13 -8.38
C ILE A 316 6.54 -24.10 -7.92
N LEU A 317 5.98 -22.90 -7.71
CA LEU A 317 4.60 -22.72 -7.29
C LEU A 317 3.61 -23.18 -8.38
N GLN A 318 3.89 -22.91 -9.66
CA GLN A 318 3.06 -23.37 -10.78
C GLN A 318 3.00 -24.90 -10.90
N GLN A 319 4.04 -25.61 -10.44
CA GLN A 319 4.06 -27.08 -10.43
C GLN A 319 3.39 -27.69 -9.20
N SER A 320 3.23 -26.93 -8.12
CA SER A 320 2.76 -27.44 -6.82
C SER A 320 1.37 -26.95 -6.43
N LEU A 321 0.90 -25.83 -7.00
CA LEU A 321 -0.34 -25.16 -6.61
C LEU A 321 -1.30 -24.97 -7.80
N PRO A 322 -2.62 -24.87 -7.54
CA PRO A 322 -3.59 -24.48 -8.56
C PRO A 322 -3.28 -23.12 -9.18
N LEU A 323 -3.64 -22.93 -10.46
CA LEU A 323 -3.34 -21.69 -11.21
C LEU A 323 -3.97 -20.42 -10.62
N ASN A 324 -5.01 -20.55 -9.80
CA ASN A 324 -5.66 -19.44 -9.10
C ASN A 324 -5.16 -19.27 -7.66
N HIS A 325 -4.09 -19.94 -7.24
CA HIS A 325 -3.60 -19.82 -5.85
C HIS A 325 -2.97 -18.43 -5.57
N PRO A 326 -3.30 -17.76 -4.45
CA PRO A 326 -2.79 -16.43 -4.12
C PRO A 326 -1.25 -16.29 -4.12
N ASP A 327 -0.50 -17.31 -3.73
CA ASP A 327 0.98 -17.30 -3.76
C ASP A 327 1.58 -17.07 -5.16
N LEU A 328 0.88 -17.50 -6.22
CA LEU A 328 1.27 -17.19 -7.60
C LEU A 328 1.16 -15.68 -7.86
N ALA A 329 0.10 -15.03 -7.36
CA ALA A 329 -0.07 -13.59 -7.48
C ALA A 329 1.05 -12.83 -6.76
N GLN A 330 1.50 -13.29 -5.59
CA GLN A 330 2.62 -12.67 -4.89
C GLN A 330 3.93 -12.76 -5.68
N SER A 331 4.16 -13.89 -6.35
CA SER A 331 5.34 -14.06 -7.23
C SER A 331 5.27 -13.15 -8.45
N TYR A 332 4.10 -13.04 -9.10
CA TYR A 332 3.88 -12.09 -10.19
C TYR A 332 4.05 -10.63 -9.75
N ASN A 333 3.59 -10.27 -8.54
CA ASN A 333 3.82 -8.95 -7.97
C ASN A 333 5.31 -8.64 -7.77
N SER A 334 6.09 -9.62 -7.29
CA SER A 334 7.53 -9.46 -7.10
C SER A 334 8.26 -9.29 -8.44
N ILE A 335 7.91 -10.08 -9.45
CA ILE A 335 8.42 -9.95 -10.83
C ILE A 335 8.04 -8.59 -11.43
N GLY A 336 6.80 -8.14 -11.23
CA GLY A 336 6.33 -6.84 -11.70
C GLY A 336 7.11 -5.67 -11.11
N ALA A 337 7.43 -5.76 -9.81
CA ALA A 337 8.27 -4.77 -9.13
C ALA A 337 9.69 -4.72 -9.72
N VAL A 338 10.30 -5.88 -10.00
CA VAL A 338 11.64 -5.95 -10.62
C VAL A 338 11.61 -5.31 -12.02
N TYR A 339 10.65 -5.67 -12.87
CA TYR A 339 10.53 -5.07 -14.20
C TYR A 339 10.34 -3.55 -14.14
N SER A 340 9.54 -3.07 -13.18
CA SER A 340 9.32 -1.64 -12.97
C SER A 340 10.60 -0.92 -12.53
N LYS A 341 11.38 -1.51 -11.62
CA LYS A 341 12.70 -0.97 -11.22
C LYS A 341 13.77 -1.09 -12.31
N MET A 342 13.59 -1.98 -13.28
CA MET A 342 14.42 -2.04 -14.49
C MET A 342 13.96 -1.07 -15.59
N GLY A 343 12.88 -0.31 -15.37
CA GLY A 343 12.31 0.61 -16.35
C GLY A 343 11.46 -0.06 -17.44
N ASN A 344 11.17 -1.36 -17.34
CA ASN A 344 10.26 -2.06 -18.24
C ASN A 344 8.83 -2.02 -17.71
N TYR A 345 8.22 -0.83 -17.73
CA TYR A 345 6.87 -0.61 -17.20
C TYR A 345 5.80 -1.48 -17.86
N PRO A 346 5.80 -1.77 -19.18
CA PRO A 346 4.80 -2.66 -19.78
C PRO A 346 4.82 -4.08 -19.22
N LYS A 347 6.01 -4.69 -19.02
CA LYS A 347 6.11 -6.01 -18.38
C LYS A 347 5.77 -5.95 -16.89
N GLY A 348 6.15 -4.86 -16.22
CA GLY A 348 5.78 -4.58 -14.83
C GLY A 348 4.26 -4.58 -14.65
N LEU A 349 3.57 -3.76 -15.45
CA LEU A 349 2.11 -3.65 -15.45
C LEU A 349 1.44 -4.99 -15.77
N SER A 350 1.87 -5.68 -16.83
CA SER A 350 1.30 -6.99 -17.20
C SER A 350 1.44 -8.03 -16.09
N SER A 351 2.56 -8.03 -15.35
CA SER A 351 2.75 -8.94 -14.22
C SER A 351 1.82 -8.59 -13.05
N HIS A 352 1.67 -7.32 -12.70
CA HIS A 352 0.73 -6.89 -11.65
C HIS A 352 -0.73 -7.12 -12.03
N GLU A 353 -1.10 -6.93 -13.30
CA GLU A 353 -2.44 -7.26 -13.80
C GLU A 353 -2.72 -8.76 -13.73
N LYS A 354 -1.73 -9.62 -14.02
CA LYS A 354 -1.87 -11.07 -13.84
C LYS A 354 -2.04 -11.46 -12.36
N ALA A 355 -1.30 -10.81 -11.46
CA ALA A 355 -1.48 -11.00 -10.03
C ALA A 355 -2.89 -10.61 -9.57
N LEU A 356 -3.40 -9.47 -10.05
CA LEU A 356 -4.75 -9.01 -9.76
C LEU A 356 -5.80 -9.99 -10.28
N GLU A 357 -5.66 -10.50 -11.50
CA GLU A 357 -6.58 -11.49 -12.10
C GLU A 357 -6.68 -12.77 -11.24
N ILE A 358 -5.53 -13.32 -10.83
CA ILE A 358 -5.47 -14.51 -9.97
C ILE A 358 -6.19 -14.26 -8.64
N GLN A 359 -5.95 -13.10 -8.01
CA GLN A 359 -6.58 -12.74 -6.75
C GLN A 359 -8.10 -12.51 -6.91
N GLN A 360 -8.55 -11.90 -8.00
CA GLN A 360 -9.98 -11.71 -8.26
C GLN A 360 -10.74 -13.03 -8.44
N GLN A 361 -10.08 -14.06 -8.95
CA GLN A 361 -10.66 -15.39 -9.12
C GLN A 361 -10.68 -16.22 -7.83
N SER A 362 -9.84 -15.89 -6.85
CA SER A 362 -9.63 -16.71 -5.65
C SER A 362 -10.06 -16.05 -4.33
N LEU A 363 -10.19 -14.72 -4.30
CA LEU A 363 -10.43 -13.94 -3.10
C LEU A 363 -11.74 -13.14 -3.21
N PRO A 364 -12.41 -12.85 -2.08
CA PRO A 364 -13.59 -11.99 -2.08
C PRO A 364 -13.25 -10.56 -2.53
N PRO A 365 -14.21 -9.81 -3.12
CA PRO A 365 -13.93 -8.50 -3.73
C PRO A 365 -13.34 -7.42 -2.81
N ASN A 366 -13.49 -7.58 -1.50
CA ASN A 366 -12.97 -6.67 -0.49
C ASN A 366 -11.69 -7.19 0.20
N HIS A 367 -11.04 -8.25 -0.31
CA HIS A 367 -9.82 -8.77 0.31
C HIS A 367 -8.64 -7.78 0.22
N PRO A 368 -7.87 -7.53 1.30
CA PRO A 368 -6.74 -6.59 1.31
C PRO A 368 -5.68 -6.83 0.23
N ASP A 369 -5.42 -8.09 -0.15
CA ASP A 369 -4.45 -8.43 -1.21
C ASP A 369 -4.80 -7.83 -2.57
N LEU A 370 -6.11 -7.68 -2.89
CA LEU A 370 -6.54 -6.98 -4.10
C LEU A 370 -6.10 -5.52 -4.06
N ALA A 371 -6.19 -4.88 -2.89
CA ALA A 371 -5.71 -3.51 -2.71
C ALA A 371 -4.20 -3.40 -2.91
N GLN A 372 -3.42 -4.40 -2.50
CA GLN A 372 -1.98 -4.41 -2.76
C GLN A 372 -1.68 -4.44 -4.27
N SER A 373 -2.38 -5.28 -5.03
CA SER A 373 -2.20 -5.33 -6.49
C SER A 373 -2.61 -4.02 -7.17
N TYR A 374 -3.71 -3.39 -6.76
CA TYR A 374 -4.09 -2.06 -7.25
C TYR A 374 -3.04 -0.99 -6.89
N ASN A 375 -2.46 -1.03 -5.69
CA ASN A 375 -1.38 -0.12 -5.31
C ASN A 375 -0.14 -0.31 -6.19
N ASN A 376 0.27 -1.55 -6.45
CA ASN A 376 1.42 -1.83 -7.32
C ASN A 376 1.18 -1.30 -8.74
N ILE A 377 0.00 -1.53 -9.30
CA ILE A 377 -0.42 -0.96 -10.59
C ILE A 377 -0.37 0.57 -10.57
N GLY A 378 -0.85 1.18 -9.48
CA GLY A 378 -0.78 2.63 -9.28
C GLY A 378 0.65 3.18 -9.34
N ILE A 379 1.60 2.52 -8.65
CA ILE A 379 3.02 2.88 -8.65
C ILE A 379 3.62 2.81 -10.07
N VAL A 380 3.24 1.80 -10.87
CA VAL A 380 3.71 1.71 -12.26
C VAL A 380 3.14 2.84 -13.11
N TYR A 381 1.85 3.15 -12.99
CA TYR A 381 1.25 4.28 -13.70
C TYR A 381 1.85 5.63 -13.27
N GLU A 382 2.16 5.80 -11.98
CA GLU A 382 2.89 6.96 -11.48
C GLU A 382 4.27 7.08 -12.15
N SER A 383 5.03 5.97 -12.19
CA SER A 383 6.36 5.93 -12.82
C SER A 383 6.32 6.21 -14.33
N MET A 384 5.20 5.90 -14.99
CA MET A 384 4.94 6.22 -16.40
C MET A 384 4.39 7.64 -16.62
N GLY A 385 4.22 8.44 -15.56
CA GLY A 385 3.64 9.79 -15.63
C GLY A 385 2.12 9.81 -15.86
N ASN A 386 1.42 8.68 -15.79
CA ASN A 386 -0.03 8.61 -15.94
C ASN A 386 -0.73 8.79 -14.58
N TYR A 387 -0.63 9.99 -14.03
CA TYR A 387 -1.16 10.32 -12.70
C TYR A 387 -2.67 10.06 -12.53
N PRO A 388 -3.55 10.31 -13.52
CA PRO A 388 -4.97 9.99 -13.37
C PRO A 388 -5.25 8.48 -13.17
N LYS A 389 -4.55 7.60 -13.91
CA LYS A 389 -4.68 6.15 -13.71
C LYS A 389 -4.03 5.69 -12.40
N ALA A 390 -2.91 6.30 -12.02
CA ALA A 390 -2.27 6.05 -10.74
C ALA A 390 -3.22 6.37 -9.58
N LEU A 391 -3.81 7.57 -9.58
CA LEU A 391 -4.77 8.02 -8.59
C LEU A 391 -5.99 7.09 -8.50
N SER A 392 -6.60 6.76 -9.63
CA SER A 392 -7.74 5.82 -9.70
C SER A 392 -7.40 4.45 -9.08
N SER A 393 -6.20 3.93 -9.35
CA SER A 393 -5.74 2.66 -8.79
C SER A 393 -5.52 2.74 -7.28
N HIS A 394 -4.89 3.80 -6.78
CA HIS A 394 -4.69 4.01 -5.35
C HIS A 394 -5.98 4.29 -4.58
N GLU A 395 -6.93 5.03 -5.17
CA GLU A 395 -8.27 5.24 -4.59
C GLU A 395 -9.04 3.92 -4.50
N LYS A 396 -8.91 3.04 -5.51
CA LYS A 396 -9.51 1.71 -5.46
C LYS A 396 -8.91 0.84 -4.36
N ALA A 397 -7.58 0.87 -4.21
CA ALA A 397 -6.90 0.19 -3.12
C ALA A 397 -7.36 0.71 -1.75
N LEU A 398 -7.46 2.03 -1.59
CA LEU A 398 -7.95 2.67 -0.37
C LEU A 398 -9.39 2.25 -0.05
N GLN A 399 -10.28 2.21 -1.05
CA GLN A 399 -11.67 1.78 -0.89
C GLN A 399 -11.76 0.34 -0.34
N ILE A 400 -11.00 -0.59 -0.92
CA ILE A 400 -10.97 -2.00 -0.50
C ILE A 400 -10.47 -2.12 0.95
N ARG A 401 -9.39 -1.41 1.30
CA ARG A 401 -8.83 -1.41 2.66
C ARG A 401 -9.80 -0.82 3.67
N HIS A 402 -10.50 0.26 3.35
CA HIS A 402 -11.54 0.84 4.23
C HIS A 402 -12.68 -0.12 4.53
N GLN A 403 -13.04 -0.97 3.57
CA GLN A 403 -14.12 -1.94 3.74
C GLN A 403 -13.70 -3.18 4.57
N SER A 404 -12.41 -3.51 4.58
CA SER A 404 -11.89 -4.76 5.15
C SER A 404 -11.07 -4.60 6.43
N LEU A 405 -10.46 -3.43 6.65
CA LEU A 405 -9.54 -3.20 7.76
C LEU A 405 -10.10 -2.21 8.79
N PRO A 406 -9.62 -2.25 10.05
CA PRO A 406 -9.93 -1.23 11.05
C PRO A 406 -9.49 0.18 10.59
N PRO A 407 -10.18 1.26 11.03
CA PRO A 407 -9.88 2.63 10.58
C PRO A 407 -8.46 3.13 10.88
N ASN A 408 -7.81 2.56 11.89
CA ASN A 408 -6.45 2.90 12.29
C ASN A 408 -5.40 1.90 11.76
N HIS A 409 -5.74 1.00 10.84
CA HIS A 409 -4.79 0.02 10.33
C HIS A 409 -3.67 0.68 9.49
N PRO A 410 -2.38 0.34 9.69
CA PRO A 410 -1.26 0.96 8.98
C PRO A 410 -1.37 0.94 7.44
N ASP A 411 -1.96 -0.11 6.85
CA ASP A 411 -2.17 -0.19 5.40
C ASP A 411 -3.03 0.94 4.82
N LEU A 412 -3.94 1.52 5.61
CA LEU A 412 -4.70 2.69 5.18
C LEU A 412 -3.76 3.89 5.00
N ALA A 413 -2.80 4.07 5.91
CA ALA A 413 -1.80 5.12 5.81
C ALA A 413 -0.94 4.98 4.55
N THR A 414 -0.53 3.76 4.20
CA THR A 414 0.21 3.49 2.95
C THR A 414 -0.59 3.95 1.73
N SER A 415 -1.89 3.67 1.67
CA SER A 415 -2.75 4.13 0.58
C SER A 415 -2.88 5.65 0.54
N TYR A 416 -3.07 6.30 1.69
CA TYR A 416 -3.12 7.76 1.76
C TYR A 416 -1.81 8.43 1.34
N ASN A 417 -0.67 7.89 1.74
CA ASN A 417 0.65 8.37 1.32
C ASN A 417 0.85 8.29 -0.20
N ASN A 418 0.49 7.15 -0.82
CA ASN A 418 0.58 7.00 -2.28
C ASN A 418 -0.32 8.00 -3.01
N ILE A 419 -1.55 8.20 -2.53
CA ILE A 419 -2.48 9.22 -3.07
C ILE A 419 -1.87 10.62 -2.94
N GLY A 420 -1.27 10.94 -1.79
CA GLY A 420 -0.64 12.23 -1.57
C GLY A 420 0.59 12.47 -2.46
N ILE A 421 1.40 11.44 -2.73
CA ILE A 421 2.50 11.49 -3.70
C ILE A 421 1.96 11.85 -5.09
N VAL A 422 0.92 11.15 -5.56
CA VAL A 422 0.32 11.41 -6.88
C VAL A 422 -0.26 12.83 -6.94
N TYR A 423 -0.94 13.30 -5.89
CA TYR A 423 -1.41 14.69 -5.84
C TYR A 423 -0.27 15.70 -5.88
N SER A 424 0.86 15.43 -5.22
CA SER A 424 2.05 16.29 -5.29
C SER A 424 2.60 16.36 -6.71
N LYS A 425 2.72 15.22 -7.40
CA LYS A 425 3.16 15.14 -8.80
C LYS A 425 2.20 15.83 -9.78
N MET A 426 0.91 15.90 -9.45
CA MET A 426 -0.09 16.68 -10.19
C MET A 426 -0.10 18.17 -9.82
N GLY A 427 0.76 18.63 -8.91
CA GLY A 427 0.79 20.01 -8.42
C GLY A 427 -0.34 20.38 -7.46
N ASN A 428 -1.16 19.43 -7.00
CA ASN A 428 -2.23 19.66 -6.04
C ASN A 428 -1.73 19.49 -4.60
N TYR A 429 -0.84 20.38 -4.18
CA TYR A 429 -0.19 20.32 -2.87
C TYR A 429 -1.16 20.35 -1.66
N PRO A 430 -2.28 21.09 -1.66
CA PRO A 430 -3.23 21.04 -0.56
C PRO A 430 -3.84 19.65 -0.34
N LYS A 431 -4.22 18.95 -1.42
CA LYS A 431 -4.72 17.56 -1.32
C LYS A 431 -3.61 16.58 -0.96
N ALA A 432 -2.38 16.83 -1.42
CA ALA A 432 -1.21 16.04 -1.05
C ALA A 432 -0.95 16.10 0.45
N LEU A 433 -0.88 17.31 1.03
CA LEU A 433 -0.70 17.51 2.46
C LEU A 433 -1.83 16.88 3.26
N SER A 434 -3.10 17.13 2.89
CA SER A 434 -4.25 16.55 3.60
C SER A 434 -4.22 15.02 3.62
N SER A 435 -3.86 14.37 2.51
CA SER A 435 -3.73 12.91 2.44
C SER A 435 -2.58 12.40 3.33
N ASN A 436 -1.41 13.03 3.25
CA ASN A 436 -0.23 12.61 4.00
C ASN A 436 -0.36 12.87 5.52
N GLU A 437 -1.03 13.96 5.90
CA GLU A 437 -1.38 14.24 7.31
C GLU A 437 -2.32 13.18 7.86
N LYS A 438 -3.31 12.72 7.06
CA LYS A 438 -4.18 11.61 7.47
C LYS A 438 -3.42 10.30 7.62
N ALA A 439 -2.47 10.02 6.72
CA ALA A 439 -1.59 8.87 6.82
C ALA A 439 -0.74 8.92 8.11
N LEU A 440 -0.15 10.08 8.41
CA LEU A 440 0.64 10.30 9.61
C LEU A 440 -0.21 10.11 10.88
N GLU A 441 -1.43 10.63 10.92
CA GLU A 441 -2.36 10.47 12.05
C GLU A 441 -2.66 8.98 12.32
N ILE A 442 -2.98 8.21 11.27
CA ILE A 442 -3.24 6.77 11.37
C ILE A 442 -2.02 6.03 11.92
N GLN A 443 -0.83 6.35 11.41
CA GLN A 443 0.41 5.71 11.87
C GLN A 443 0.75 6.07 13.32
N GLN A 444 0.55 7.32 13.74
CA GLN A 444 0.78 7.75 15.13
C GLN A 444 -0.13 7.02 16.13
N GLN A 445 -1.34 6.61 15.69
CA GLN A 445 -2.28 5.86 16.51
C GLN A 445 -2.01 4.36 16.53
N SER A 446 -1.31 3.81 15.53
CA SER A 446 -1.16 2.35 15.34
C SER A 446 0.25 1.82 15.52
N LEU A 447 1.27 2.69 15.41
CA LEU A 447 2.67 2.30 15.45
C LEU A 447 3.37 2.90 16.68
N PRO A 448 4.44 2.27 17.19
CA PRO A 448 5.29 2.86 18.21
C PRO A 448 5.84 4.24 17.79
N PRO A 449 6.09 5.19 18.71
CA PRO A 449 6.52 6.55 18.38
C PRO A 449 7.78 6.67 17.53
N ASN A 450 8.66 5.66 17.59
CA ASN A 450 9.92 5.62 16.85
C ASN A 450 9.89 4.62 15.68
N HIS A 451 8.71 4.17 15.27
CA HIS A 451 8.60 3.21 14.18
C HIS A 451 9.09 3.82 12.84
N PRO A 452 9.90 3.12 12.03
CA PRO A 452 10.43 3.63 10.75
C PRO A 452 9.35 4.13 9.78
N GLY A 453 8.16 3.51 9.80
CA GLY A 453 7.00 3.94 9.01
C GLY A 453 6.56 5.40 9.25
N LEU A 454 6.74 5.94 10.46
CA LEU A 454 6.48 7.36 10.75
C LEU A 454 7.48 8.27 10.03
N ALA A 455 8.74 7.86 9.95
CA ALA A 455 9.77 8.62 9.25
C ALA A 455 9.47 8.72 7.74
N SER A 456 8.93 7.67 7.13
CA SER A 456 8.48 7.70 5.74
C SER A 456 7.41 8.77 5.51
N SER A 457 6.39 8.85 6.38
CA SER A 457 5.34 9.87 6.27
C SER A 457 5.88 11.29 6.46
N TYR A 458 6.76 11.50 7.45
CA TYR A 458 7.43 12.80 7.62
C TYR A 458 8.28 13.18 6.40
N SER A 459 8.99 12.22 5.79
CA SER A 459 9.79 12.47 4.59
C SER A 459 8.92 12.88 3.40
N ILE A 460 7.77 12.22 3.20
CA ILE A 460 6.83 12.56 2.12
C ILE A 460 6.23 13.97 2.37
N ILE A 461 5.82 14.29 3.60
CA ILE A 461 5.35 15.65 3.93
C ILE A 461 6.47 16.68 3.70
N GLY A 462 7.71 16.34 4.07
CA GLY A 462 8.89 17.16 3.81
C GLY A 462 9.11 17.42 2.33
N ALA A 463 8.94 16.41 1.48
CA ALA A 463 9.01 16.54 0.02
C ALA A 463 7.91 17.45 -0.54
N VAL A 464 6.66 17.32 -0.07
CA VAL A 464 5.57 18.22 -0.47
C VAL A 464 5.87 19.67 -0.05
N HIS A 465 6.40 19.87 1.16
CA HIS A 465 6.81 21.21 1.59
C HIS A 465 7.97 21.78 0.77
N PHE A 466 8.93 20.93 0.37
CA PHE A 466 10.00 21.31 -0.54
C PHE A 466 9.46 21.76 -1.90
N ASP A 467 8.53 21.00 -2.49
CA ASP A 467 7.90 21.32 -3.78
C ASP A 467 7.10 22.64 -3.71
N THR A 468 6.47 22.94 -2.57
CA THR A 468 5.77 24.23 -2.34
C THR A 468 6.69 25.42 -2.02
N GLY A 469 8.01 25.21 -1.96
CA GLY A 469 8.99 26.24 -1.58
C GLY A 469 9.04 26.56 -0.08
N ASN A 470 8.34 25.80 0.78
CA ASN A 470 8.38 25.97 2.23
C ASN A 470 9.57 25.22 2.85
N TYR A 471 10.78 25.68 2.52
CA TYR A 471 12.03 25.03 2.92
C TYR A 471 12.21 24.85 4.44
N PRO A 472 11.81 25.79 5.33
CA PRO A 472 11.91 25.58 6.76
C PRO A 472 11.06 24.41 7.27
N LYS A 473 9.82 24.27 6.76
CA LYS A 473 8.98 23.11 7.11
C LYS A 473 9.52 21.82 6.49
N ALA A 474 10.04 21.89 5.27
CA ALA A 474 10.68 20.74 4.62
C ALA A 474 11.87 20.22 5.45
N LEU A 475 12.74 21.12 5.95
CA LEU A 475 13.84 20.76 6.85
C LEU A 475 13.31 20.14 8.14
N SER A 476 12.37 20.79 8.82
CA SER A 476 11.82 20.29 10.08
C SER A 476 11.22 18.89 9.95
N SER A 477 10.46 18.62 8.88
CA SER A 477 9.91 17.29 8.63
C SER A 477 10.99 16.24 8.33
N ASN A 478 11.98 16.57 7.50
CA ASN A 478 13.08 15.64 7.19
C ASN A 478 14.01 15.40 8.39
N GLU A 479 14.24 16.40 9.24
CA GLU A 479 14.98 16.26 10.50
C GLU A 479 14.24 15.36 11.48
N LYS A 480 12.90 15.46 11.56
CA LYS A 480 12.09 14.55 12.38
C LYS A 480 12.14 13.11 11.86
N ALA A 481 12.08 12.93 10.53
CA ALA A 481 12.24 11.62 9.91
C ALA A 481 13.62 11.02 10.23
N LEU A 482 14.69 11.82 10.12
CA LEU A 482 16.05 11.43 10.45
C LEU A 482 16.18 11.03 11.92
N GLU A 483 15.61 11.81 12.85
CA GLU A 483 15.63 11.52 14.29
C GLU A 483 14.99 10.15 14.60
N ILE A 484 13.80 9.88 14.04
CA ILE A 484 13.10 8.62 14.22
C ILE A 484 13.94 7.44 13.69
N GLN A 485 14.51 7.59 12.50
CA GLN A 485 15.37 6.56 11.90
C GLN A 485 16.65 6.33 12.70
N GLN A 486 17.29 7.37 13.24
CA GLN A 486 18.49 7.24 14.08
C GLN A 486 18.21 6.48 15.38
N GLN A 487 16.98 6.52 15.87
CA GLN A 487 16.57 5.81 17.09
C GLN A 487 16.11 4.36 16.83
N SER A 488 15.71 4.03 15.59
CA SER A 488 15.11 2.74 15.26
C SER A 488 15.94 1.86 14.32
N LEU A 489 16.89 2.44 13.59
CA LEU A 489 17.68 1.76 12.58
C LEU A 489 19.18 1.79 12.91
N PRO A 490 19.97 0.80 12.45
CA PRO A 490 21.42 0.85 12.55
C PRO A 490 22.00 2.13 11.91
N HIS A 491 23.11 2.65 12.45
CA HIS A 491 23.71 3.91 11.99
C HIS A 491 24.16 3.92 10.51
N ASN A 492 24.34 2.76 9.90
CA ASN A 492 24.68 2.59 8.48
C ASN A 492 23.46 2.20 7.61
N HIS A 493 22.24 2.27 8.14
CA HIS A 493 21.04 1.89 7.38
C HIS A 493 20.82 2.81 6.16
N PRO A 494 20.51 2.28 4.97
CA PRO A 494 20.28 3.07 3.75
C PRO A 494 19.23 4.18 3.90
N ASP A 495 18.16 3.98 4.68
CA ASP A 495 17.11 4.98 4.89
C ASP A 495 17.63 6.28 5.54
N LEU A 496 18.64 6.19 6.42
CA LEU A 496 19.29 7.37 6.98
C LEU A 496 19.92 8.21 5.87
N ALA A 497 20.51 7.56 4.86
CA ALA A 497 21.10 8.25 3.72
C ALA A 497 20.03 8.96 2.87
N SER A 498 18.83 8.38 2.74
CA SER A 498 17.71 9.02 2.04
C SER A 498 17.26 10.29 2.77
N SER A 499 17.16 10.26 4.11
CA SER A 499 16.86 11.46 4.91
C SER A 499 17.94 12.54 4.81
N TYR A 500 19.22 12.16 4.89
CA TYR A 500 20.32 13.09 4.65
C TYR A 500 20.31 13.68 3.23
N ASN A 501 19.98 12.89 2.21
CA ASN A 501 19.83 13.40 0.85
C ASN A 501 18.69 14.41 0.74
N ASN A 502 17.53 14.16 1.35
CA ASN A 502 16.42 15.11 1.34
C ASN A 502 16.81 16.44 2.01
N ILE A 503 17.49 16.40 3.16
CA ILE A 503 18.03 17.60 3.82
C ILE A 503 19.05 18.32 2.92
N GLY A 504 19.94 17.56 2.26
CA GLY A 504 20.93 18.09 1.33
C GLY A 504 20.28 18.79 0.13
N ASN A 505 19.22 18.21 -0.43
CA ASN A 505 18.45 18.80 -1.52
C ASN A 505 17.84 20.15 -1.10
N VAL A 506 17.21 20.21 0.08
CA VAL A 506 16.65 21.47 0.62
C VAL A 506 17.74 22.53 0.78
N HIS A 507 18.90 22.16 1.35
CA HIS A 507 20.02 23.09 1.49
C HIS A 507 20.62 23.53 0.15
N THR A 508 20.64 22.66 -0.86
CA THR A 508 21.10 22.99 -2.21
C THR A 508 20.22 24.08 -2.82
N THR A 509 18.90 23.91 -2.77
CA THR A 509 17.94 24.89 -3.30
C THR A 509 17.99 26.22 -2.54
N MET A 510 18.26 26.19 -1.22
CA MET A 510 18.47 27.40 -0.42
C MET A 510 19.83 28.10 -0.68
N GLY A 511 20.71 27.54 -1.52
CA GLY A 511 22.07 28.06 -1.75
C GLY A 511 23.05 27.81 -0.60
N ASN A 512 22.68 26.98 0.38
CA ASN A 512 23.51 26.63 1.54
C ASN A 512 24.47 25.47 1.20
N TYR A 513 25.31 25.66 0.17
CA TYR A 513 26.13 24.60 -0.41
C TYR A 513 27.03 23.83 0.58
N PRO A 514 27.67 24.46 1.60
CA PRO A 514 28.47 23.71 2.58
C PRO A 514 27.64 22.71 3.40
N LYS A 515 26.42 23.08 3.79
CA LYS A 515 25.51 22.18 4.51
C LYS A 515 25.00 21.09 3.56
N ALA A 516 24.66 21.44 2.33
CA ALA A 516 24.25 20.48 1.32
C ALA A 516 25.32 19.40 1.06
N LEU A 517 26.58 19.81 0.84
CA LEU A 517 27.70 18.88 0.68
C LEU A 517 27.86 17.99 1.91
N SER A 518 27.84 18.55 3.12
CA SER A 518 27.95 17.77 4.34
C SER A 518 26.86 16.69 4.45
N SER A 519 25.61 17.03 4.15
CA SER A 519 24.49 16.08 4.15
C SER A 519 24.65 15.00 3.07
N HIS A 520 24.95 15.38 1.82
CA HIS A 520 25.11 14.42 0.72
C HIS A 520 26.33 13.52 0.88
N GLU A 521 27.45 14.03 1.40
CA GLU A 521 28.64 13.23 1.72
C GLU A 521 28.34 12.22 2.84
N LYS A 522 27.53 12.61 3.84
CA LYS A 522 27.09 11.69 4.88
C LYS A 522 26.19 10.59 4.32
N ALA A 523 25.26 10.94 3.44
CA ALA A 523 24.43 9.97 2.72
C ALA A 523 25.29 8.99 1.88
N LEU A 524 26.26 9.52 1.14
CA LEU A 524 27.20 8.72 0.35
C LEU A 524 28.00 7.75 1.24
N GLN A 525 28.54 8.24 2.36
CA GLN A 525 29.30 7.41 3.32
C GLN A 525 28.46 6.23 3.84
N ILE A 526 27.22 6.49 4.24
CA ILE A 526 26.29 5.46 4.74
C ILE A 526 26.03 4.42 3.65
N ARG A 527 25.68 4.86 2.43
CA ARG A 527 25.41 3.96 1.30
C ARG A 527 26.64 3.13 0.90
N GLN A 528 27.85 3.70 0.99
CA GLN A 528 29.10 2.96 0.72
C GLN A 528 29.36 1.85 1.75
N GLN A 529 28.85 1.99 2.98
CA GLN A 529 29.01 1.00 4.04
C GLN A 529 27.95 -0.10 4.00
N SER A 530 26.74 0.18 3.50
CA SER A 530 25.62 -0.76 3.52
C SER A 530 25.29 -1.38 2.16
N LEU A 531 25.58 -0.71 1.05
CA LEU A 531 25.19 -1.14 -0.29
C LEU A 531 26.38 -1.65 -1.11
N PRO A 532 26.15 -2.57 -2.08
CA PRO A 532 27.18 -2.96 -3.04
C PRO A 532 27.70 -1.75 -3.85
N PRO A 533 28.97 -1.78 -4.33
CA PRO A 533 29.58 -0.66 -5.04
C PRO A 533 28.85 -0.19 -6.31
N ASN A 534 28.10 -1.08 -6.96
CA ASN A 534 27.32 -0.79 -8.16
C ASN A 534 25.85 -0.47 -7.87
N HIS A 535 25.46 -0.27 -6.61
CA HIS A 535 24.06 0.01 -6.27
C HIS A 535 23.58 1.36 -6.84
N PRO A 536 22.40 1.45 -7.49
CA PRO A 536 21.87 2.69 -8.06
C PRO A 536 21.78 3.88 -7.08
N GLY A 537 21.48 3.62 -5.81
CA GLY A 537 21.53 4.61 -4.73
C GLY A 537 22.91 5.27 -4.51
N LEU A 538 24.03 4.61 -4.82
CA LEU A 538 25.34 5.28 -4.80
C LEU A 538 25.45 6.30 -5.93
N ALA A 539 24.95 5.95 -7.13
CA ALA A 539 24.89 6.87 -8.26
C ALA A 539 24.04 8.10 -7.95
N GLU A 540 22.90 7.93 -7.27
CA GLU A 540 22.07 9.04 -6.82
C GLU A 540 22.84 10.00 -5.90
N SER A 541 23.58 9.49 -4.91
CA SER A 541 24.38 10.33 -4.02
C SER A 541 25.49 11.07 -4.77
N TYR A 542 26.22 10.40 -5.68
CA TYR A 542 27.22 11.07 -6.51
C TYR A 542 26.59 12.14 -7.40
N ASN A 543 25.43 11.86 -8.00
CA ASN A 543 24.71 12.82 -8.83
C ASN A 543 24.32 14.07 -8.04
N ASN A 544 23.78 13.92 -6.82
CA ASN A 544 23.38 15.06 -6.00
C ASN A 544 24.58 15.92 -5.58
N ILE A 545 25.72 15.30 -5.25
CA ILE A 545 26.98 16.04 -5.01
C ILE A 545 27.43 16.77 -6.28
N GLY A 546 27.28 16.15 -7.46
CA GLY A 546 27.54 16.77 -8.76
C GLY A 546 26.73 18.04 -8.97
N ILE A 547 25.41 17.99 -8.69
CA ILE A 547 24.49 19.14 -8.77
C ILE A 547 24.93 20.27 -7.85
N VAL A 548 25.39 19.97 -6.62
CA VAL A 548 25.89 21.02 -5.71
C VAL A 548 27.14 21.69 -6.28
N TYR A 549 28.10 20.92 -6.78
CA TYR A 549 29.31 21.49 -7.40
C TYR A 549 29.00 22.27 -8.69
N GLU A 550 28.03 21.83 -9.47
CA GLU A 550 27.52 22.57 -10.62
C GLU A 550 26.96 23.92 -10.19
N SER A 551 26.09 23.94 -9.16
CA SER A 551 25.48 25.16 -8.60
C SER A 551 26.52 26.13 -8.01
N MET A 552 27.66 25.60 -7.55
CA MET A 552 28.82 26.40 -7.10
C MET A 552 29.71 26.89 -8.26
N GLY A 553 29.45 26.49 -9.51
CA GLY A 553 30.28 26.79 -10.67
C GLY A 553 31.57 25.96 -10.77
N ASN A 554 31.75 24.92 -9.94
CA ASN A 554 32.90 24.01 -10.01
C ASN A 554 32.63 22.86 -10.98
N TYR A 555 32.57 23.20 -12.27
CA TYR A 555 32.23 22.27 -13.34
C TYR A 555 33.15 21.03 -13.44
N PRO A 556 34.49 21.11 -13.23
CA PRO A 556 35.34 19.93 -13.27
C PRO A 556 34.98 18.90 -12.20
N LYS A 557 34.67 19.34 -10.97
CA LYS A 557 34.21 18.41 -9.93
C LYS A 557 32.82 17.87 -10.27
N ALA A 558 31.90 18.73 -10.70
CA ALA A 558 30.56 18.31 -11.09
C ALA A 558 30.60 17.19 -12.15
N LEU A 559 31.39 17.36 -13.23
CA LEU A 559 31.57 16.33 -14.25
C LEU A 559 32.10 15.02 -13.66
N SER A 560 33.15 15.07 -12.83
CA SER A 560 33.71 13.86 -12.22
C SER A 560 32.67 13.09 -11.39
N TYR A 561 31.79 13.79 -10.67
CA TYR A 561 30.72 13.19 -9.90
C TYR A 561 29.60 12.62 -10.77
N HIS A 562 29.17 13.35 -11.81
CA HIS A 562 28.15 12.85 -12.74
C HIS A 562 28.65 11.65 -13.57
N GLU A 563 29.93 11.64 -13.97
CA GLU A 563 30.56 10.52 -14.69
C GLU A 563 30.62 9.26 -13.82
N LYS A 564 30.98 9.38 -12.54
CA LYS A 564 30.91 8.25 -11.59
C LYS A 564 29.49 7.74 -11.40
N ALA A 565 28.51 8.63 -11.30
CA ALA A 565 27.11 8.23 -11.23
C ALA A 565 26.66 7.48 -12.49
N LEU A 566 27.07 7.96 -13.68
CA LEU A 566 26.80 7.32 -14.96
C LEU A 566 27.43 5.91 -15.02
N GLU A 567 28.69 5.76 -14.63
CA GLU A 567 29.40 4.47 -14.63
C GLU A 567 28.65 3.43 -13.78
N ILE A 568 28.26 3.79 -12.56
CA ILE A 568 27.52 2.89 -11.66
C ILE A 568 26.18 2.49 -12.27
N ARG A 569 25.43 3.44 -12.84
CA ARG A 569 24.15 3.16 -13.50
C ARG A 569 24.31 2.26 -14.72
N GLN A 570 25.37 2.44 -15.51
CA GLN A 570 25.66 1.59 -16.68
C GLN A 570 25.97 0.13 -16.29
N GLN A 571 26.56 -0.09 -15.11
CA GLN A 571 26.87 -1.43 -14.62
C GLN A 571 25.67 -2.13 -13.96
N SER A 572 24.68 -1.38 -13.48
CA SER A 572 23.58 -1.93 -12.66
C SER A 572 22.21 -1.91 -13.32
N LEU A 573 21.99 -1.02 -14.30
CA LEU A 573 20.69 -0.80 -14.92
C LEU A 573 20.73 -1.16 -16.42
N PRO A 574 19.59 -1.54 -17.01
CA PRO A 574 19.47 -1.70 -18.46
C PRO A 574 19.83 -0.41 -19.21
N SER A 575 20.33 -0.54 -20.44
CA SER A 575 20.81 0.60 -21.25
C SER A 575 19.73 1.64 -21.57
N ASN A 576 18.45 1.27 -21.49
CA ASN A 576 17.30 2.14 -21.70
C ASN A 576 16.71 2.69 -20.39
N HIS A 577 17.35 2.49 -19.23
CA HIS A 577 16.81 2.96 -17.96
C HIS A 577 16.87 4.49 -17.83
N LEU A 578 15.80 5.12 -17.31
CA LEU A 578 15.67 6.58 -17.22
C LEU A 578 16.75 7.25 -16.35
N ASP A 579 17.21 6.61 -15.29
CA ASP A 579 18.36 7.07 -14.51
C ASP A 579 19.63 7.33 -15.33
N LEU A 580 19.86 6.58 -16.42
CA LEU A 580 20.97 6.86 -17.34
C LEU A 580 20.74 8.17 -18.08
N ALA A 581 19.50 8.44 -18.52
CA ALA A 581 19.13 9.72 -19.12
C ALA A 581 19.34 10.88 -18.13
N ALA A 582 19.00 10.71 -16.86
CA ALA A 582 19.25 11.70 -15.82
C ALA A 582 20.75 12.00 -15.65
N SER A 583 21.61 10.97 -15.65
CA SER A 583 23.08 11.15 -15.65
C SER A 583 23.58 11.91 -16.88
N TYR A 584 23.14 11.54 -18.08
CA TYR A 584 23.52 12.22 -19.31
C TYR A 584 23.04 13.67 -19.33
N ASN A 585 21.84 13.96 -18.83
CA ASN A 585 21.34 15.32 -18.70
C ASN A 585 22.18 16.15 -17.73
N GLY A 586 22.60 15.59 -16.58
CA GLY A 586 23.51 16.28 -15.66
C GLY A 586 24.86 16.63 -16.33
N ILE A 587 25.46 15.68 -17.06
CA ILE A 587 26.69 15.94 -17.83
C ILE A 587 26.45 17.01 -18.91
N GLY A 588 25.32 16.93 -19.61
CA GLY A 588 24.91 17.88 -20.63
C GLY A 588 24.77 19.30 -20.10
N ASN A 589 24.09 19.46 -18.97
CA ASN A 589 23.90 20.74 -18.28
C ASN A 589 25.25 21.36 -17.90
N VAL A 590 26.15 20.58 -17.29
CA VAL A 590 27.48 21.07 -16.92
C VAL A 590 28.27 21.51 -18.15
N HIS A 591 28.24 20.74 -19.25
CA HIS A 591 28.88 21.16 -20.49
C HIS A 591 28.23 22.41 -21.12
N GLY A 592 26.91 22.56 -21.04
CA GLY A 592 26.19 23.75 -21.47
C GLY A 592 26.60 24.99 -20.68
N ASN A 593 26.69 24.86 -19.35
CA ASN A 593 27.17 25.92 -18.45
C ASN A 593 28.62 26.32 -18.70
N MET A 594 29.45 25.37 -19.16
CA MET A 594 30.82 25.64 -19.65
C MET A 594 30.87 26.20 -21.08
N ARG A 595 29.72 26.41 -21.75
CA ARG A 595 29.59 26.78 -23.17
C ARG A 595 30.20 25.77 -24.15
N ASN A 596 30.38 24.52 -23.72
CA ASN A 596 30.81 23.39 -24.55
C ASN A 596 29.59 22.74 -25.23
N TYR A 597 28.85 23.53 -26.01
CA TYR A 597 27.54 23.15 -26.53
C TYR A 597 27.54 21.86 -27.36
N SER A 598 28.60 21.57 -28.13
CA SER A 598 28.71 20.32 -28.88
C SER A 598 28.71 19.08 -27.98
N LYS A 599 29.39 19.13 -26.82
CA LYS A 599 29.37 18.02 -25.84
C LYS A 599 28.07 17.95 -25.06
N ALA A 600 27.45 19.12 -24.81
CA ALA A 600 26.13 19.19 -24.20
C ALA A 600 25.08 18.50 -25.07
N LEU A 601 25.05 18.80 -26.37
CA LEU A 601 24.15 18.15 -27.34
C LEU A 601 24.34 16.64 -27.36
N VAL A 602 25.57 16.12 -27.49
CA VAL A 602 25.81 14.67 -27.49
C VAL A 602 25.24 14.00 -26.24
N SER A 603 25.31 14.66 -25.09
CA SER A 603 24.81 14.12 -23.83
C SER A 603 23.27 14.18 -23.77
N HIS A 604 22.66 15.33 -24.10
CA HIS A 604 21.20 15.48 -24.13
C HIS A 604 20.53 14.62 -25.19
N GLU A 605 21.15 14.43 -26.37
CA GLU A 605 20.64 13.55 -27.42
C GLU A 605 20.63 12.09 -26.98
N LYS A 606 21.67 11.63 -26.27
CA LYS A 606 21.67 10.29 -25.65
C LYS A 606 20.59 10.14 -24.58
N ALA A 607 20.38 11.17 -23.76
CA ALA A 607 19.31 11.17 -22.77
C ALA A 607 17.93 11.09 -23.44
N LEU A 608 17.71 11.87 -24.50
CA LEU A 608 16.48 11.86 -25.28
C LEU A 608 16.25 10.50 -25.95
N GLU A 609 17.27 9.86 -26.51
CA GLU A 609 17.17 8.52 -27.11
C GLU A 609 16.64 7.50 -26.09
N ILE A 610 17.23 7.49 -24.89
CA ILE A 610 16.82 6.61 -23.78
C ILE A 610 15.37 6.89 -23.39
N GLN A 611 15.00 8.17 -23.22
CA GLN A 611 13.64 8.56 -22.86
C GLN A 611 12.63 8.15 -23.92
N GLN A 612 12.95 8.28 -25.21
CA GLN A 612 12.07 7.86 -26.31
C GLN A 612 11.82 6.36 -26.36
N GLN A 613 12.80 5.55 -25.93
CA GLN A 613 12.67 4.09 -25.88
C GLN A 613 11.84 3.60 -24.68
N SER A 614 11.82 4.36 -23.59
CA SER A 614 11.28 3.89 -22.30
C SER A 614 9.99 4.58 -21.86
N LEU A 615 9.68 5.75 -22.43
CA LEU A 615 8.49 6.52 -22.08
C LEU A 615 7.45 6.53 -23.20
N PRO A 616 6.16 6.70 -22.86
CA PRO A 616 5.13 7.01 -23.85
C PRO A 616 5.48 8.25 -24.67
N HIS A 617 5.08 8.29 -25.94
CA HIS A 617 5.38 9.40 -26.86
C HIS A 617 4.84 10.78 -26.42
N ASN A 618 3.90 10.80 -25.48
CA ASN A 618 3.29 12.01 -24.92
C ASN A 618 3.80 12.36 -23.52
N HIS A 619 4.89 11.74 -23.06
CA HIS A 619 5.43 11.97 -21.73
C HIS A 619 6.08 13.36 -21.58
N HIS A 620 5.90 13.98 -20.42
CA HIS A 620 6.41 15.32 -20.12
C HIS A 620 7.94 15.41 -20.22
N ASP A 621 8.69 14.40 -19.75
CA ASP A 621 10.16 14.40 -19.83
C ASP A 621 10.71 14.55 -21.27
N LEU A 622 9.96 14.08 -22.28
CA LEU A 622 10.35 14.27 -23.68
C LEU A 622 10.26 15.76 -24.07
N VAL A 623 9.27 16.49 -23.55
CA VAL A 623 9.12 17.94 -23.73
C VAL A 623 10.33 18.65 -23.15
N THR A 624 10.70 18.33 -21.91
CA THR A 624 11.86 18.92 -21.23
C THR A 624 13.15 18.67 -21.98
N ALA A 625 13.34 17.45 -22.50
CA ALA A 625 14.52 17.11 -23.30
C ALA A 625 14.59 17.89 -24.61
N TYR A 626 13.48 17.99 -25.35
CA TYR A 626 13.43 18.80 -26.57
C TYR A 626 13.64 20.29 -26.31
N ASN A 627 13.07 20.83 -25.23
CA ASN A 627 13.31 22.22 -24.82
C ASN A 627 14.77 22.47 -24.46
N THR A 628 15.41 21.54 -23.74
CA THR A 628 16.82 21.64 -23.36
C THR A 628 17.72 21.61 -24.60
N ILE A 629 17.47 20.69 -25.53
CA ILE A 629 18.21 20.61 -26.80
C ILE A 629 17.97 21.88 -27.65
N GLY A 630 16.73 22.37 -27.70
CA GLY A 630 16.37 23.62 -28.37
C GLY A 630 17.14 24.82 -27.85
N ALA A 631 17.22 24.97 -26.52
CA ALA A 631 17.99 26.01 -25.86
C ALA A 631 19.49 25.92 -26.14
N VAL A 632 20.05 24.71 -26.22
CA VAL A 632 21.46 24.52 -26.59
C VAL A 632 21.71 24.94 -28.05
N TYR A 633 20.83 24.55 -28.99
CA TYR A 633 20.93 24.99 -30.38
C TYR A 633 20.76 26.50 -30.55
N GLU A 634 19.84 27.10 -29.80
CA GLU A 634 19.63 28.56 -29.78
C GLU A 634 20.89 29.29 -29.30
N ASN A 635 21.50 28.83 -28.20
CA ASN A 635 22.76 29.38 -27.70
C ASN A 635 23.96 29.18 -28.66
N MET A 636 23.89 28.19 -29.55
CA MET A 636 24.86 28.00 -30.65
C MET A 636 24.57 28.89 -31.87
N GLY A 637 23.40 29.52 -31.95
CA GLY A 637 22.92 30.26 -33.11
C GLY A 637 22.36 29.38 -34.25
N ASP A 638 22.15 28.07 -34.02
CA ASP A 638 21.49 27.18 -34.98
C ASP A 638 19.97 27.24 -34.78
N TYR A 639 19.39 28.40 -35.11
CA TYR A 639 17.98 28.70 -34.86
C TYR A 639 17.02 27.75 -35.59
N SER A 640 17.43 27.18 -36.73
CA SER A 640 16.64 26.19 -37.47
C SER A 640 16.41 24.91 -36.63
N LYS A 641 17.47 24.36 -36.04
CA LYS A 641 17.34 23.18 -35.16
C LYS A 641 16.70 23.52 -33.81
N ALA A 642 16.90 24.73 -33.31
CA ALA A 642 16.21 25.22 -32.12
C ALA A 642 14.68 25.22 -32.32
N LEU A 643 14.20 25.80 -33.42
CA LEU A 643 12.78 25.79 -33.80
C LEU A 643 12.24 24.37 -33.92
N LEU A 644 12.93 23.49 -34.65
CA LEU A 644 12.51 22.09 -34.78
C LEU A 644 12.36 21.37 -33.44
N SER A 645 13.22 21.68 -32.47
CA SER A 645 13.18 21.08 -31.13
C SER A 645 12.02 21.65 -30.31
N TYR A 646 11.87 22.98 -30.26
CA TYR A 646 10.74 23.61 -29.56
C TYR A 646 9.38 23.27 -30.17
N GLU A 647 9.28 23.13 -31.49
CA GLU A 647 8.05 22.70 -32.17
C GLU A 647 7.67 21.26 -31.80
N LYS A 648 8.64 20.35 -31.69
CA LYS A 648 8.38 18.99 -31.20
C LYS A 648 7.89 18.98 -29.75
N ALA A 649 8.50 19.79 -28.88
CA ALA A 649 8.06 19.96 -27.51
C ALA A 649 6.62 20.47 -27.44
N LEU A 650 6.30 21.52 -28.22
CA LEU A 650 4.95 22.09 -28.32
C LEU A 650 3.92 21.07 -28.83
N GLN A 651 4.25 20.29 -29.86
CA GLN A 651 3.35 19.25 -30.40
C GLN A 651 3.00 18.17 -29.37
N ILE A 652 3.96 17.79 -28.52
CA ILE A 652 3.73 16.82 -27.44
C ILE A 652 2.80 17.43 -26.38
N GLN A 653 3.06 18.68 -25.97
CA GLN A 653 2.21 19.39 -25.00
C GLN A 653 0.79 19.60 -25.51
N GLN A 654 0.61 19.98 -26.78
CA GLN A 654 -0.73 20.18 -27.38
C GLN A 654 -1.59 18.91 -27.38
N LYS A 655 -0.98 17.73 -27.41
CA LYS A 655 -1.67 16.44 -27.35
C LYS A 655 -1.98 15.98 -25.92
N SER A 656 -1.25 16.48 -24.93
CA SER A 656 -1.29 15.98 -23.54
C SER A 656 -1.96 16.95 -22.57
N LEU A 657 -1.96 18.24 -22.88
CA LEU A 657 -2.44 19.30 -22.01
C LEU A 657 -3.71 19.97 -22.56
N PRO A 658 -4.58 20.51 -21.69
CA PRO A 658 -5.68 21.37 -22.11
C PRO A 658 -5.18 22.58 -22.92
N PRO A 659 -5.96 23.10 -23.89
CA PRO A 659 -5.54 24.22 -24.75
C PRO A 659 -5.15 25.51 -24.02
N ASN A 660 -5.58 25.68 -22.77
CA ASN A 660 -5.30 26.84 -21.92
C ASN A 660 -4.24 26.54 -20.84
N HIS A 661 -3.42 25.50 -20.99
CA HIS A 661 -2.38 25.19 -19.99
C HIS A 661 -1.20 26.18 -20.05
N PRO A 662 -0.67 26.66 -18.90
CA PRO A 662 0.45 27.62 -18.87
C PRO A 662 1.71 27.15 -19.64
N ASP A 663 2.06 25.87 -19.56
CA ASP A 663 3.22 25.33 -20.28
C ASP A 663 3.16 25.51 -21.81
N LEU A 664 1.94 25.57 -22.39
CA LEU A 664 1.79 25.89 -23.81
C LEU A 664 2.23 27.34 -24.08
N ALA A 665 1.87 28.28 -23.20
CA ALA A 665 2.30 29.68 -23.30
C ALA A 665 3.83 29.80 -23.27
N THR A 666 4.49 29.10 -22.35
CA THR A 666 5.96 29.06 -22.29
C THR A 666 6.57 28.56 -23.60
N SER A 667 6.04 27.49 -24.19
CA SER A 667 6.54 26.97 -25.46
C SER A 667 6.34 27.94 -26.63
N TYR A 668 5.17 28.59 -26.72
CA TYR A 668 4.96 29.66 -27.71
C TYR A 668 5.93 30.83 -27.49
N ASN A 669 6.20 31.20 -26.24
CA ASN A 669 7.17 32.25 -25.91
C ASN A 669 8.60 31.86 -26.33
N ASN A 670 9.04 30.62 -26.07
CA ASN A 670 10.36 30.15 -26.49
C ASN A 670 10.52 30.18 -28.01
N ILE A 671 9.50 29.77 -28.77
CA ILE A 671 9.52 29.87 -30.23
C ILE A 671 9.56 31.34 -30.69
N GLY A 672 8.81 32.22 -30.01
CA GLY A 672 8.85 33.67 -30.24
C GLY A 672 10.25 34.26 -30.04
N ALA A 673 10.94 33.85 -28.98
CA ALA A 673 12.31 34.26 -28.68
C ALA A 673 13.30 33.84 -29.76
N VAL A 674 13.17 32.63 -30.31
CA VAL A 674 14.01 32.20 -31.43
C VAL A 674 13.77 33.06 -32.67
N TYR A 675 12.51 33.38 -33.02
CA TYR A 675 12.22 34.27 -34.15
C TYR A 675 12.72 35.69 -33.92
N GLU A 676 12.67 36.19 -32.67
CA GLU A 676 13.26 37.48 -32.30
C GLU A 676 14.78 37.46 -32.52
N ASN A 677 15.45 36.41 -32.06
CA ASN A 677 16.90 36.22 -32.22
C ASN A 677 17.32 36.06 -33.69
N MET A 678 16.43 35.55 -34.55
CA MET A 678 16.59 35.53 -36.02
C MET A 678 16.32 36.88 -36.70
N GLY A 679 15.71 37.84 -36.00
CA GLY A 679 15.26 39.11 -36.57
C GLY A 679 13.92 39.07 -37.32
N ASP A 680 13.19 37.95 -37.29
CA ASP A 680 11.83 37.85 -37.85
C ASP A 680 10.80 38.34 -36.82
N TYR A 681 10.85 39.65 -36.54
CA TYR A 681 10.00 40.31 -35.54
C TYR A 681 8.51 40.15 -35.82
N SER A 682 8.12 39.98 -37.09
CA SER A 682 6.71 39.75 -37.46
C SER A 682 6.21 38.41 -36.95
N LYS A 683 6.98 37.33 -37.11
CA LYS A 683 6.62 36.02 -36.55
C LYS A 683 6.75 36.00 -35.04
N ALA A 684 7.84 36.56 -34.49
CA ALA A 684 8.02 36.65 -33.04
C ALA A 684 6.79 37.26 -32.34
N ARG A 685 6.25 38.36 -32.92
CA ARG A 685 5.02 39.00 -32.42
C ARG A 685 3.84 38.04 -32.35
N ILE A 686 3.59 37.26 -33.40
CA ILE A 686 2.47 36.31 -33.46
C ILE A 686 2.58 35.26 -32.34
N PHE A 687 3.78 34.72 -32.12
CA PHE A 687 4.06 33.72 -31.10
C PHE A 687 3.91 34.30 -29.68
N TYR A 688 4.43 35.49 -29.42
CA TYR A 688 4.24 36.18 -28.13
C TYR A 688 2.77 36.55 -27.87
N GLU A 689 2.01 36.96 -28.88
CA GLU A 689 0.57 37.23 -28.75
C GLU A 689 -0.20 35.96 -28.36
N HIS A 690 0.13 34.81 -28.95
CA HIS A 690 -0.45 33.51 -28.57
C HIS A 690 -0.07 33.11 -27.13
N ALA A 691 1.20 33.28 -26.73
CA ALA A 691 1.65 33.01 -25.38
C ALA A 691 0.88 33.85 -24.35
N ILE A 692 0.70 35.15 -24.60
CA ILE A 692 -0.06 36.06 -23.72
C ILE A 692 -1.54 35.66 -23.68
N GLN A 693 -2.15 35.27 -24.81
CA GLN A 693 -3.54 34.86 -24.84
C GLN A 693 -3.80 33.65 -23.93
N ILE A 694 -2.94 32.63 -24.00
CA ILE A 694 -3.02 31.45 -23.13
C ILE A 694 -2.71 31.85 -21.69
N GLY A 695 -1.62 32.59 -21.46
CA GLY A 695 -1.20 33.04 -20.14
C GLY A 695 -2.28 33.84 -19.39
N LYS A 696 -3.01 34.73 -20.07
CA LYS A 696 -4.14 35.49 -19.47
C LYS A 696 -5.31 34.61 -19.04
N GLN A 697 -5.52 33.48 -19.69
CA GLN A 697 -6.59 32.54 -19.35
C GLN A 697 -6.18 31.60 -18.21
N ALA A 698 -4.88 31.35 -18.07
CA ALA A 698 -4.34 30.29 -17.23
C ALA A 698 -3.72 30.80 -15.91
N LEU A 699 -3.17 32.02 -15.92
CA LEU A 699 -2.37 32.58 -14.83
C LEU A 699 -3.04 33.82 -14.22
N PRO A 700 -2.84 34.06 -12.91
CA PRO A 700 -3.23 35.32 -12.28
C PRO A 700 -2.61 36.54 -12.97
N SER A 701 -3.28 37.69 -12.91
CA SER A 701 -2.85 38.93 -13.60
C SER A 701 -1.46 39.43 -13.19
N ASN A 702 -1.01 39.05 -11.99
CA ASN A 702 0.26 39.42 -11.38
C ASN A 702 1.32 38.30 -11.49
N HIS A 703 1.07 37.24 -12.27
CA HIS A 703 2.04 36.15 -12.43
C HIS A 703 3.31 36.64 -13.16
N PRO A 704 4.53 36.32 -12.67
CA PRO A 704 5.78 36.72 -13.29
C PRO A 704 5.88 36.35 -14.78
N ASP A 705 5.59 35.09 -15.13
CA ASP A 705 5.68 34.62 -16.52
C ASP A 705 4.78 35.42 -17.47
N LEU A 706 3.59 35.83 -17.01
CA LEU A 706 2.69 36.63 -17.83
C LEU A 706 3.26 38.02 -18.09
N GLN A 707 3.96 38.61 -17.11
CA GLN A 707 4.68 39.87 -17.29
C GLN A 707 5.85 39.68 -18.27
N ASP A 708 6.59 38.59 -18.16
CA ASP A 708 7.70 38.28 -19.07
C ASP A 708 7.23 38.18 -20.52
N TYR A 709 6.12 37.48 -20.78
CA TYR A 709 5.57 37.40 -22.14
C TYR A 709 5.16 38.78 -22.68
N MET A 710 4.58 39.65 -21.83
CA MET A 710 4.22 41.02 -22.22
C MET A 710 5.44 41.88 -22.53
N ASN A 711 6.49 41.76 -21.72
CA ASN A 711 7.77 42.46 -21.93
C ASN A 711 8.41 42.03 -23.25
N SER A 712 8.43 40.73 -23.55
CA SER A 712 8.93 40.18 -24.82
C SER A 712 8.15 40.71 -26.03
N LEU A 713 6.82 40.80 -25.92
CA LEU A 713 5.99 41.39 -26.98
C LEU A 713 6.29 42.89 -27.18
N GLU A 714 6.48 43.64 -26.09
CA GLU A 714 6.80 45.08 -26.16
C GLU A 714 8.17 45.33 -26.81
N LEU A 715 9.17 44.53 -26.46
CA LEU A 715 10.50 44.57 -27.08
C LEU A 715 10.43 44.39 -28.60
N VAL A 716 9.65 43.40 -29.08
CA VAL A 716 9.49 43.15 -30.51
C VAL A 716 8.66 44.25 -31.20
N LYS A 717 7.64 44.80 -30.54
CA LYS A 717 6.86 45.93 -31.06
C LYS A 717 7.70 47.18 -31.27
N ASN A 718 8.69 47.42 -30.41
CA ASN A 718 9.62 48.56 -30.55
C ASN A 718 10.61 48.39 -31.71
N LYS A 719 10.78 47.17 -32.24
CA LYS A 719 11.68 46.84 -33.35
C LYS A 719 10.96 46.72 -34.72
N LEU A 720 9.63 46.68 -34.72
CA LEU A 720 8.75 46.71 -35.91
C LEU A 720 8.40 48.15 -36.28
#